data_AF-A0A6L6Q787-F1
#
_entry.id   AF-A0A6L6Q787-F1
#
_cell.length_a   1.000
_cell.length_b   1.000
_cell.length_c   1.000
_cell.angle_alpha   90.00
_cell.angle_beta   90.00
_cell.angle_gamma   90.00
#
_symmetry.space_group_name_H-M   'P 1'
#
loop_
_entity.id
_entity.type
_entity.pdbx_description
1 polymer ?
#
loop_
_entity_poly.entity_id
_entity_poly.type
_entity_poly.pdbx_seq_one_letter_code
_entity_poly.pdbx_strand_id
1 'polypeptide(L)'
;MKPTANDIQQLYIAYFNRPADPDGLRYWTGIDATQDSIAAAFATAHEFNARYANMSNRDMVKALYHNLFGRAGETGGVDYWSSVLDNGSLKRDNVALAMVHGAQGEDAVALANKVSFAQDLTAKIPVIQPYVTDSGIAAITGMWLDQVTDTASLQIARTALTEYVAHPGAVTTMISGQAQGVGYLRDATVFVDSNGNGLLDRGEQSTKTDANGHFLLASSQSSDFPLPQASWQQHVLVTGGYDLATERAHNGTLSLTVDLQHTGSTPANTLVRANASAMTTLRDAMVRTGVAADAVDAALSTAFGVKVNAAADSMNAALDAEPAARAAALQGYAYNAEIDGIAEVVARTLQMLSARMPDHGSGYVAPKLSLDVAMRAAYEGMASVLVQLKGSAPLDSGATLLQVLTTAATLPHLADGTVLDGTAAKSLAALSTATLDAFKQMMGAAIPQARADISNTSDPWTVFAHAAQARAALDDLADTLPRAMAENKAASLLPQWTDAAVKERITAKDVGDLDPYSHNDTAATAKANGAPPAMSKLAVEQAYVAILNRPAEPDALQKWMAKGDAAALATELRALPEWHGKGSDAEAVNALYLNLFGRSAEVAGLTYWTSVLHDKKIDLATLTQYLVNSASGSDAIAARDKIAGALEFTSALSAPDLADAYHANPTAGNVWMTGIVDDATLKNALDLLPDFLLGGGPVVITGVQQPLPL
;
A
#
# COMPACT_ATOMS: atom_id res chain seq x y z
N MET A 1 -4.23 9.85 33.76
CA MET A 1 -5.22 8.96 34.41
C MET A 1 -4.62 7.57 34.52
N LYS A 2 -5.14 6.73 35.42
CA LYS A 2 -4.71 5.33 35.54
C LYS A 2 -5.14 4.55 34.28
N PRO A 3 -4.27 3.72 33.68
CA PRO A 3 -4.53 3.04 32.41
C PRO A 3 -5.64 1.99 32.55
N THR A 4 -6.45 1.89 31.49
CA THR A 4 -7.47 0.86 31.32
C THR A 4 -6.85 -0.47 30.85
N ALA A 5 -7.65 -1.55 30.84
CA ALA A 5 -7.21 -2.79 30.21
C ALA A 5 -6.93 -2.63 28.70
N ASN A 6 -7.64 -1.73 28.01
CA ASN A 6 -7.36 -1.42 26.60
C ASN A 6 -5.97 -0.78 26.45
N ASP A 7 -5.67 0.22 27.28
CA ASP A 7 -4.40 0.96 27.25
C ASP A 7 -3.21 0.01 27.46
N ILE A 8 -3.35 -0.96 28.37
CA ILE A 8 -2.31 -1.97 28.60
C ILE A 8 -2.18 -2.92 27.40
N GLN A 9 -3.28 -3.40 26.82
CA GLN A 9 -3.22 -4.24 25.63
C GLN A 9 -2.58 -3.53 24.44
N GLN A 10 -2.88 -2.23 24.24
CA GLN A 10 -2.22 -1.42 23.21
C GLN A 10 -0.70 -1.44 23.37
N LEU A 11 -0.18 -1.29 24.59
CA LEU A 11 1.27 -1.35 24.84
C LEU A 11 1.86 -2.74 24.54
N TYR A 12 1.21 -3.83 24.97
CA TYR A 12 1.68 -5.19 24.68
C TYR A 12 1.68 -5.51 23.18
N ILE A 13 0.63 -5.08 22.46
CA ILE A 13 0.56 -5.21 20.99
C ILE A 13 1.69 -4.40 20.36
N ALA A 14 1.81 -3.11 20.70
CA ALA A 14 2.77 -2.20 20.09
C ALA A 14 4.22 -2.69 20.26
N TYR A 15 4.64 -2.97 21.49
CA TYR A 15 6.04 -3.28 21.79
C TYR A 15 6.41 -4.75 21.58
N PHE A 16 5.47 -5.67 21.75
CA PHE A 16 5.80 -7.11 21.83
C PHE A 16 5.03 -7.97 20.83
N ASN A 17 4.03 -7.42 20.14
CA ASN A 17 3.20 -8.14 19.18
C ASN A 17 2.51 -9.37 19.78
N ARG A 18 1.98 -9.22 20.99
CA ARG A 18 1.29 -10.27 21.73
C ARG A 18 0.27 -9.67 22.69
N PRO A 19 -0.74 -10.42 23.14
CA PRO A 19 -1.57 -10.00 24.26
C PRO A 19 -0.76 -9.95 25.58
N ALA A 20 -1.26 -9.16 26.52
CA ALA A 20 -0.84 -9.26 27.92
C ALA A 20 -1.15 -10.67 28.46
N ASP A 21 -0.29 -11.22 29.31
CA ASP A 21 -0.69 -12.38 30.12
C ASP A 21 -1.64 -11.94 31.25
N PRO A 22 -2.45 -12.85 31.83
CA PRO A 22 -3.44 -12.47 32.85
C PRO A 22 -2.84 -11.78 34.08
N ASP A 23 -1.65 -12.19 34.52
CA ASP A 23 -0.99 -11.63 35.69
C ASP A 23 -0.38 -10.26 35.38
N GLY A 24 0.24 -10.11 34.21
CA GLY A 24 0.75 -8.85 33.68
C GLY A 24 -0.37 -7.82 33.52
N LEU A 25 -1.50 -8.19 32.93
CA LEU A 25 -2.65 -7.29 32.78
C LEU A 25 -3.17 -6.82 34.14
N ARG A 26 -3.31 -7.74 35.11
CA ARG A 26 -3.73 -7.41 36.48
C ARG A 26 -2.73 -6.50 37.20
N TYR A 27 -1.44 -6.73 37.02
CA TYR A 27 -0.39 -5.93 37.62
C TYR A 27 -0.43 -4.48 37.11
N TRP A 28 -0.37 -4.29 35.79
CA TRP A 28 -0.29 -2.95 35.19
C TRP A 28 -1.57 -2.14 35.36
N THR A 29 -2.74 -2.78 35.37
CA THR A 29 -4.01 -2.13 35.73
C THR A 29 -4.20 -1.97 37.25
N GLY A 30 -3.30 -2.53 38.08
CA GLY A 30 -3.33 -2.44 39.53
C GLY A 30 -2.54 -1.24 40.08
N ILE A 31 -1.42 -0.90 39.44
CA ILE A 31 -0.51 0.16 39.90
C ILE A 31 -1.05 1.58 39.65
N ASP A 32 -0.57 2.53 40.44
CA ASP A 32 -0.86 3.96 40.26
C ASP A 32 0.24 4.60 39.39
N ALA A 33 0.11 4.42 38.08
CA ALA A 33 1.06 4.85 37.07
C ALA A 33 0.30 5.37 35.84
N THR A 34 0.92 6.26 35.06
CA THR A 34 0.34 6.70 33.76
C THR A 34 0.74 5.73 32.65
N GLN A 35 -0.01 5.72 31.55
CA GLN A 35 0.33 4.92 30.36
C GLN A 35 1.75 5.24 29.85
N ASP A 36 2.15 6.52 29.82
CA ASP A 36 3.51 6.95 29.45
C ASP A 36 4.58 6.32 30.35
N SER A 37 4.36 6.31 31.67
CA SER A 37 5.33 5.73 32.62
C SER A 37 5.46 4.21 32.47
N ILE A 38 4.38 3.54 32.06
CA ILE A 38 4.39 2.10 31.78
C ILE A 38 5.07 1.83 30.44
N ALA A 39 4.82 2.64 29.40
CA ALA A 39 5.52 2.55 28.12
C ALA A 39 7.05 2.69 28.30
N ALA A 40 7.49 3.68 29.09
CA ALA A 40 8.89 3.84 29.46
C ALA A 40 9.45 2.60 30.19
N ALA A 41 8.67 1.97 31.08
CA ALA A 41 9.07 0.73 31.74
C ALA A 41 9.20 -0.45 30.75
N PHE A 42 8.28 -0.59 29.79
CA PHE A 42 8.32 -1.63 28.75
C PHE A 42 9.58 -1.52 27.90
N ALA A 43 10.00 -0.31 27.56
CA ALA A 43 11.21 -0.07 26.78
C ALA A 43 12.51 -0.47 27.51
N THR A 44 12.48 -0.57 28.84
CA THR A 44 13.61 -1.09 29.63
C THR A 44 13.60 -2.61 29.77
N ALA A 45 12.52 -3.28 29.36
CA ALA A 45 12.39 -4.73 29.49
C ALA A 45 13.42 -5.48 28.64
N HIS A 46 13.80 -6.68 29.09
CA HIS A 46 14.68 -7.57 28.34
C HIS A 46 14.12 -7.88 26.94
N GLU A 47 12.81 -8.12 26.85
CA GLU A 47 12.10 -8.42 25.59
C GLU A 47 12.20 -7.28 24.59
N PHE A 48 12.05 -6.02 25.03
CA PHE A 48 12.22 -4.84 24.16
C PHE A 48 13.64 -4.75 23.62
N ASN A 49 14.65 -4.86 24.49
CA ASN A 49 16.06 -4.79 24.09
C ASN A 49 16.44 -5.93 23.15
N ALA A 50 15.97 -7.14 23.41
CA ALA A 50 16.19 -8.29 22.53
C ALA A 50 15.63 -8.07 21.12
N ARG A 51 14.52 -7.32 21.00
CA ARG A 51 13.86 -7.05 19.71
C ARG A 51 14.45 -5.84 18.97
N TYR A 52 14.64 -4.71 19.65
CA TYR A 52 14.87 -3.43 18.98
C TYR A 52 16.29 -2.86 19.13
N ALA A 53 17.12 -3.35 20.07
CA ALA A 53 18.40 -2.69 20.39
C ALA A 53 19.36 -2.53 19.21
N ASN A 54 19.35 -3.50 18.28
CA ASN A 54 20.22 -3.50 17.09
C ASN A 54 19.52 -3.00 15.81
N MET A 55 18.26 -2.57 15.89
CA MET A 55 17.52 -2.05 14.75
C MET A 55 17.79 -0.56 14.56
N SER A 56 17.81 -0.10 13.31
CA SER A 56 17.73 1.33 13.02
C SER A 56 16.36 1.89 13.48
N ASN A 57 16.26 3.22 13.62
CA ASN A 57 14.98 3.85 13.94
C ASN A 57 13.93 3.57 12.86
N ARG A 58 14.34 3.58 11.59
CA ARG A 58 13.48 3.22 10.46
C ARG A 58 12.93 1.81 10.56
N ASP A 59 13.78 0.83 10.84
CA ASP A 59 13.36 -0.58 10.91
C ASP A 59 12.46 -0.85 12.11
N MET A 60 12.73 -0.17 13.24
CA MET A 60 11.84 -0.21 14.39
C MET A 60 10.46 0.33 14.05
N VAL A 61 10.37 1.48 13.37
CA VAL A 61 9.09 2.06 12.94
C VAL A 61 8.35 1.10 12.01
N LYS A 62 9.00 0.50 11.01
CA LYS A 62 8.38 -0.53 10.15
C LYS A 62 7.81 -1.68 10.98
N ALA A 63 8.56 -2.19 11.95
CA ALA A 63 8.09 -3.27 12.81
C ALA A 63 6.87 -2.84 13.66
N LEU A 64 6.81 -1.59 14.12
CA LEU A 64 5.66 -1.06 14.86
C LEU A 64 4.40 -0.95 13.99
N TYR A 65 4.53 -0.57 12.71
CA TYR A 65 3.43 -0.58 11.75
C TYR A 65 2.80 -1.98 11.62
N HIS A 66 3.62 -3.03 11.47
CA HIS A 66 3.08 -4.40 11.41
C HIS A 66 2.41 -4.82 12.71
N ASN A 67 3.06 -4.55 13.86
CA ASN A 67 2.51 -4.91 15.16
C ASN A 67 1.13 -4.26 15.40
N LEU A 68 1.04 -2.95 15.18
CA LEU A 68 -0.15 -2.16 15.49
C LEU A 68 -1.25 -2.31 14.43
N PHE A 69 -0.87 -2.29 13.15
CA PHE A 69 -1.81 -2.09 12.04
C PHE A 69 -1.84 -3.27 11.06
N GLY A 70 -0.89 -4.20 11.14
CA GLY A 70 -0.87 -5.40 10.29
C GLY A 70 -0.35 -5.16 8.86
N ARG A 71 0.23 -4.00 8.58
CA ARG A 71 0.66 -3.56 7.24
C ARG A 71 2.04 -2.92 7.25
N ALA A 72 2.64 -2.78 6.07
CA ALA A 72 3.83 -1.95 5.88
C ALA A 72 3.47 -0.47 6.06
N GLY A 73 4.39 0.30 6.63
CA GLY A 73 4.23 1.76 6.74
C GLY A 73 4.52 2.46 5.42
N GLU A 74 3.80 3.55 5.15
CA GLU A 74 4.01 4.37 3.97
C GLU A 74 5.37 5.05 4.03
N THR A 75 5.93 5.41 2.87
CA THR A 75 7.24 6.08 2.86
C THR A 75 7.21 7.39 3.66
N GLY A 76 6.19 8.23 3.47
CA GLY A 76 6.05 9.48 4.23
C GLY A 76 5.83 9.28 5.72
N GLY A 77 5.02 8.28 6.12
CA GLY A 77 4.78 7.95 7.52
C GLY A 77 6.02 7.39 8.21
N VAL A 78 6.70 6.42 7.57
CA VAL A 78 7.95 5.85 8.08
C VAL A 78 9.04 6.91 8.17
N ASP A 79 9.18 7.79 7.17
CA ASP A 79 10.13 8.90 7.18
C ASP A 79 9.84 9.87 8.33
N TYR A 80 8.56 10.23 8.54
CA TYR A 80 8.16 11.09 9.65
C TYR A 80 8.53 10.47 11.00
N TRP A 81 8.05 9.26 11.29
CA TRP A 81 8.26 8.59 12.57
C TRP A 81 9.74 8.24 12.84
N SER A 82 10.50 7.92 11.80
CA SER A 82 11.94 7.71 11.95
C SER A 82 12.71 9.01 12.16
N SER A 83 12.34 10.10 11.48
CA SER A 83 12.99 11.40 11.66
C SER A 83 12.82 11.95 13.09
N VAL A 84 11.63 11.80 13.69
CA VAL A 84 11.38 12.25 15.08
C VAL A 84 12.17 11.41 16.10
N LEU A 85 12.57 10.19 15.75
CA LEU A 85 13.50 9.37 16.53
C LEU A 85 14.96 9.77 16.30
N ASP A 86 15.34 10.00 15.04
CA ASP A 86 16.72 10.35 14.65
C ASP A 86 17.15 11.71 15.22
N ASN A 87 16.23 12.68 15.25
CA ASN A 87 16.48 14.00 15.82
C ASN A 87 16.23 14.09 17.34
N GLY A 88 15.76 13.00 17.96
CA GLY A 88 15.53 12.90 19.40
C GLY A 88 14.29 13.62 19.94
N SER A 89 13.39 14.12 19.07
CA SER A 89 12.12 14.73 19.46
C SER A 89 11.20 13.75 20.18
N LEU A 90 11.23 12.49 19.74
CA LEU A 90 10.72 11.34 20.45
C LEU A 90 11.85 10.36 20.72
N LYS A 91 11.77 9.71 21.87
CA LYS A 91 12.65 8.61 22.20
C LYS A 91 12.02 7.29 21.76
N ARG A 92 12.87 6.28 21.52
CA ARG A 92 12.43 4.92 21.13
C ARG A 92 11.48 4.29 22.16
N ASP A 93 11.58 4.72 23.42
CA ASP A 93 10.70 4.26 24.49
C ASP A 93 9.25 4.76 24.36
N ASN A 94 9.00 5.88 23.68
CA ASN A 94 7.66 6.49 23.60
C ASN A 94 7.04 6.50 22.20
N VAL A 95 7.81 6.20 21.14
CA VAL A 95 7.32 6.27 19.76
C VAL A 95 6.14 5.33 19.49
N ALA A 96 6.13 4.13 20.07
CA ALA A 96 5.04 3.18 19.84
C ALA A 96 3.72 3.68 20.46
N LEU A 97 3.79 4.32 21.64
CA LEU A 97 2.63 4.96 22.25
C LEU A 97 2.16 6.19 21.45
N ALA A 98 3.09 6.99 20.91
CA ALA A 98 2.73 8.09 20.03
C ALA A 98 2.02 7.60 18.75
N MET A 99 2.47 6.48 18.16
CA MET A 99 1.80 5.85 17.02
C MET A 99 0.42 5.29 17.38
N VAL A 100 0.24 4.72 18.59
CA VAL A 100 -1.07 4.31 19.11
C VAL A 100 -2.05 5.49 19.16
N HIS A 101 -1.62 6.65 19.67
CA HIS A 101 -2.46 7.84 19.74
C HIS A 101 -2.68 8.51 18.38
N GLY A 102 -1.75 8.33 17.44
CA GLY A 102 -1.86 8.84 16.07
C GLY A 102 -2.65 7.94 15.12
N ALA A 103 -3.11 6.76 15.58
CA ALA A 103 -3.88 5.84 14.75
C ALA A 103 -5.23 6.46 14.35
N GLN A 104 -5.51 6.47 13.05
CA GLN A 104 -6.72 7.05 12.46
C GLN A 104 -7.24 6.17 11.32
N GLY A 105 -8.49 6.38 10.87
CA GLY A 105 -9.07 5.61 9.77
C GLY A 105 -8.97 4.10 10.00
N GLU A 106 -8.44 3.37 9.02
CA GLU A 106 -8.28 1.91 9.09
C GLU A 106 -7.27 1.46 10.16
N ASP A 107 -6.25 2.26 10.46
CA ASP A 107 -5.27 1.94 11.53
C ASP A 107 -5.94 1.91 12.90
N ALA A 108 -6.87 2.83 13.14
CA ALA A 108 -7.66 2.84 14.36
C ALA A 108 -8.59 1.62 14.45
N VAL A 109 -9.17 1.19 13.31
CA VAL A 109 -10.00 -0.02 13.22
C VAL A 109 -9.17 -1.28 13.49
N ALA A 110 -8.02 -1.41 12.83
CA ALA A 110 -7.10 -2.53 13.02
C ALA A 110 -6.64 -2.63 14.48
N LEU A 111 -6.16 -1.51 15.05
CA LEU A 111 -5.71 -1.48 16.44
C LEU A 111 -6.84 -1.83 17.41
N ALA A 112 -8.05 -1.28 17.22
CA ALA A 112 -9.20 -1.59 18.07
C ALA A 112 -9.58 -3.08 18.01
N ASN A 113 -9.58 -3.68 16.82
CA ASN A 113 -9.88 -5.09 16.63
C ASN A 113 -8.79 -5.99 17.23
N LYS A 114 -7.51 -5.64 17.05
CA LYS A 114 -6.38 -6.33 17.72
C LYS A 114 -6.49 -6.24 19.24
N VAL A 115 -6.80 -5.08 19.80
CA VAL A 115 -7.01 -4.91 21.26
C VAL A 115 -8.16 -5.77 21.74
N SER A 116 -9.29 -5.79 21.01
CA SER A 116 -10.43 -6.63 21.36
C SER A 116 -10.08 -8.12 21.34
N PHE A 117 -9.37 -8.58 20.31
CA PHE A 117 -8.93 -9.97 20.23
C PHE A 117 -7.88 -10.33 21.29
N ALA A 118 -6.96 -9.41 21.59
CA ALA A 118 -5.96 -9.59 22.64
C ALA A 118 -6.62 -9.81 24.02
N GLN A 119 -7.73 -9.13 24.30
CA GLN A 119 -8.53 -9.36 25.50
C GLN A 119 -9.15 -10.76 25.51
N ASP A 120 -9.73 -11.20 24.39
CA ASP A 120 -10.29 -12.55 24.25
C ASP A 120 -9.22 -13.62 24.48
N LEU A 121 -8.05 -13.47 23.85
CA LEU A 121 -6.90 -14.36 24.05
C LEU A 121 -6.46 -14.38 25.52
N THR A 122 -6.26 -13.21 26.13
CA THR A 122 -5.85 -13.09 27.55
C THR A 122 -6.81 -13.83 28.47
N ALA A 123 -8.12 -13.68 28.25
CA ALA A 123 -9.14 -14.35 29.04
C ALA A 123 -9.13 -15.89 28.89
N LYS A 124 -8.63 -16.41 27.75
CA LYS A 124 -8.55 -17.84 27.45
C LYS A 124 -7.20 -18.47 27.79
N ILE A 125 -6.15 -17.68 28.04
CA ILE A 125 -4.82 -18.19 28.44
C ILE A 125 -4.90 -19.25 29.55
N PRO A 126 -5.64 -19.06 30.66
CA PRO A 126 -5.71 -20.07 31.73
C PRO A 126 -6.29 -21.42 31.30
N VAL A 127 -7.10 -21.45 30.23
CA VAL A 127 -7.70 -22.69 29.70
C VAL A 127 -6.73 -23.45 28.80
N ILE A 128 -5.91 -22.73 28.03
CA ILE A 128 -4.95 -23.30 27.08
C ILE A 128 -3.60 -23.64 27.72
N GLN A 129 -3.22 -22.93 28.78
CA GLN A 129 -1.91 -23.04 29.44
C GLN A 129 -1.54 -24.45 29.92
N PRO A 130 -2.47 -25.32 30.36
CA PRO A 130 -2.13 -26.71 30.71
C PRO A 130 -1.62 -27.56 29.53
N TYR A 131 -1.87 -27.13 28.29
CA TYR A 131 -1.60 -27.90 27.08
C TYR A 131 -0.44 -27.33 26.24
N VAL A 132 0.00 -26.10 26.54
CA VAL A 132 1.00 -25.37 25.76
C VAL A 132 1.96 -24.67 26.71
N THR A 133 3.26 -24.71 26.41
CA THR A 133 4.28 -23.93 27.15
C THR A 133 4.00 -22.44 27.06
N ASP A 134 4.42 -21.64 28.04
CA ASP A 134 4.25 -20.18 28.01
C ASP A 134 4.87 -19.54 26.75
N SER A 135 6.04 -20.04 26.33
CA SER A 135 6.66 -19.65 25.05
C SER A 135 5.82 -20.03 23.83
N GLY A 136 5.15 -21.18 23.87
CA GLY A 136 4.21 -21.60 22.83
C GLY A 136 2.96 -20.73 22.78
N ILE A 137 2.42 -20.33 23.95
CA ILE A 137 1.26 -19.42 24.03
C ILE A 137 1.61 -18.09 23.41
N ALA A 138 2.75 -17.48 23.77
CA ALA A 138 3.18 -16.21 23.21
C ALA A 138 3.35 -16.30 21.68
N ALA A 139 3.96 -17.38 21.18
CA ALA A 139 4.13 -17.60 19.74
C ALA A 139 2.77 -17.74 19.02
N ILE A 140 1.86 -18.58 19.52
CA ILE A 140 0.53 -18.81 18.92
C ILE A 140 -0.31 -17.54 18.93
N THR A 141 -0.40 -16.88 20.09
CA THR A 141 -1.25 -15.70 20.27
C THR A 141 -0.75 -14.52 19.44
N GLY A 142 0.57 -14.32 19.34
CA GLY A 142 1.16 -13.32 18.44
C GLY A 142 0.89 -13.61 16.96
N MET A 143 1.08 -14.87 16.53
CA MET A 143 0.77 -15.28 15.15
C MET A 143 -0.69 -15.03 14.76
N TRP A 144 -1.63 -15.25 15.67
CA TRP A 144 -3.06 -15.02 15.40
C TRP A 144 -3.42 -13.54 15.45
N LEU A 145 -2.86 -12.80 16.41
CA LEU A 145 -3.07 -11.37 16.54
C LEU A 145 -2.56 -10.58 15.32
N ASP A 146 -1.48 -11.05 14.69
CA ASP A 146 -0.97 -10.51 13.43
C ASP A 146 -2.02 -10.45 12.32
N GLN A 147 -2.99 -11.37 12.33
CA GLN A 147 -3.94 -11.53 11.23
C GLN A 147 -5.24 -10.76 11.42
N VAL A 148 -5.39 -10.08 12.56
CA VAL A 148 -6.59 -9.31 12.87
C VAL A 148 -6.37 -7.86 12.44
N THR A 149 -6.99 -7.46 11.33
CA THR A 149 -6.89 -6.10 10.76
C THR A 149 -8.26 -5.42 10.65
N ASP A 150 -9.34 -6.19 10.70
CA ASP A 150 -10.70 -5.69 10.50
C ASP A 150 -11.76 -6.52 11.26
N THR A 151 -13.03 -6.17 11.06
CA THR A 151 -14.14 -6.86 11.74
C THR A 151 -14.29 -8.32 11.28
N ALA A 152 -14.02 -8.61 10.00
CA ALA A 152 -14.19 -9.94 9.44
C ALA A 152 -13.11 -10.90 9.96
N SER A 153 -11.84 -10.50 9.90
CA SER A 153 -10.71 -11.22 10.45
C SER A 153 -10.83 -11.42 11.96
N LEU A 154 -11.31 -10.41 12.71
CA LEU A 154 -11.62 -10.57 14.14
C LEU A 154 -12.62 -11.71 14.40
N GLN A 155 -13.70 -11.78 13.61
CA GLN A 155 -14.71 -12.82 13.78
C GLN A 155 -14.15 -14.21 13.45
N ILE A 156 -13.29 -14.32 12.46
CA ILE A 156 -12.65 -15.59 12.08
C ILE A 156 -11.66 -16.03 13.15
N ALA A 157 -10.85 -15.10 13.67
CA ALA A 157 -9.93 -15.36 14.76
C ALA A 157 -10.66 -15.80 16.05
N ARG A 158 -11.84 -15.23 16.34
CA ARG A 158 -12.71 -15.66 17.45
C ARG A 158 -13.27 -17.06 17.27
N THR A 159 -13.69 -17.41 16.06
CA THR A 159 -14.15 -18.76 15.72
C THR A 159 -13.01 -19.76 15.91
N ALA A 160 -11.82 -19.46 15.40
CA ALA A 160 -10.62 -20.29 15.59
C ALA A 160 -10.27 -20.45 17.08
N LEU A 161 -10.31 -19.37 17.86
CA LEU A 161 -10.07 -19.42 19.31
C LEU A 161 -11.11 -20.25 20.05
N THR A 162 -12.38 -20.13 19.69
CA THR A 162 -13.46 -20.90 20.31
C THR A 162 -13.27 -22.39 20.08
N GLU A 163 -12.92 -22.77 18.86
CA GLU A 163 -12.64 -24.15 18.49
C GLU A 163 -11.41 -24.70 19.24
N TYR A 164 -10.33 -23.93 19.28
CA TYR A 164 -9.11 -24.32 19.98
C TYR A 164 -9.34 -24.51 21.48
N VAL A 165 -10.17 -23.66 22.08
CA VAL A 165 -10.58 -23.78 23.49
C VAL A 165 -11.49 -24.99 23.72
N ALA A 166 -12.37 -25.33 22.75
CA ALA A 166 -13.25 -26.48 22.84
C ALA A 166 -12.50 -27.81 22.67
N HIS A 167 -11.43 -27.81 21.87
CA HIS A 167 -10.59 -28.96 21.60
C HIS A 167 -9.10 -28.65 21.88
N PRO A 168 -8.69 -28.43 23.15
CA PRO A 168 -7.31 -28.10 23.46
C PRO A 168 -6.36 -29.20 22.98
N GLY A 169 -5.40 -28.81 22.12
CA GLY A 169 -4.42 -29.73 21.52
C GLY A 169 -4.82 -30.32 20.17
N ALA A 170 -6.02 -30.04 19.64
CA ALA A 170 -6.35 -30.30 18.24
C ALA A 170 -5.60 -29.35 17.30
N VAL A 171 -5.45 -29.73 16.03
CA VAL A 171 -4.83 -28.88 15.00
C VAL A 171 -5.84 -27.86 14.50
N THR A 172 -5.61 -26.59 14.79
CA THR A 172 -6.30 -25.49 14.10
C THR A 172 -5.36 -24.91 13.04
N THR A 173 -5.82 -24.89 11.79
CA THR A 173 -5.06 -24.26 10.70
C THR A 173 -5.70 -22.93 10.35
N MET A 174 -4.89 -21.88 10.42
CA MET A 174 -5.26 -20.56 9.94
C MET A 174 -4.46 -20.26 8.68
N ILE A 175 -5.14 -19.82 7.63
CA ILE A 175 -4.51 -19.35 6.42
C ILE A 175 -4.75 -17.86 6.35
N SER A 176 -3.68 -17.10 6.38
CA SER A 176 -3.75 -15.67 6.24
C SER A 176 -2.88 -15.22 5.08
N GLY A 177 -3.14 -14.02 4.61
CA GLY A 177 -2.43 -13.59 3.43
C GLY A 177 -2.93 -12.30 2.86
N GLN A 178 -2.46 -12.02 1.65
CA GLN A 178 -2.94 -10.91 0.85
C GLN A 178 -3.29 -11.36 -0.55
N ALA A 179 -4.41 -10.85 -1.05
CA ALA A 179 -4.78 -10.93 -2.45
C ALA A 179 -4.41 -9.64 -3.16
N GLN A 180 -3.70 -9.77 -4.28
CA GLN A 180 -3.14 -8.65 -5.01
C GLN A 180 -3.37 -8.84 -6.51
N GLY A 181 -3.84 -7.78 -7.15
CA GLY A 181 -3.80 -7.62 -8.60
C GLY A 181 -2.60 -6.75 -8.93
N VAL A 182 -2.86 -5.56 -9.45
CA VAL A 182 -1.88 -4.48 -9.62
C VAL A 182 -1.94 -3.48 -8.47
N GLY A 183 -2.99 -3.53 -7.66
CA GLY A 183 -3.03 -3.02 -6.30
C GLY A 183 -3.51 -4.11 -5.35
N TYR A 184 -4.12 -3.70 -4.24
CA TYR A 184 -4.83 -4.62 -3.36
C TYR A 184 -6.20 -4.99 -3.94
N LEU A 185 -6.59 -6.25 -3.80
CA LEU A 185 -7.93 -6.72 -4.16
C LEU A 185 -8.85 -6.64 -2.94
N ARG A 186 -9.67 -5.59 -2.87
CA ARG A 186 -10.69 -5.44 -1.83
C ARG A 186 -11.93 -6.28 -2.12
N ASP A 187 -12.59 -6.79 -1.07
CA ASP A 187 -13.84 -7.56 -1.15
C ASP A 187 -13.78 -8.83 -2.02
N ALA A 188 -12.57 -9.30 -2.32
CA ALA A 188 -12.32 -10.53 -3.05
C ALA A 188 -12.70 -11.74 -2.19
N THR A 189 -13.24 -12.78 -2.82
CA THR A 189 -13.58 -14.02 -2.12
C THR A 189 -12.37 -14.92 -2.08
N VAL A 190 -11.93 -15.31 -0.89
CA VAL A 190 -10.89 -16.33 -0.71
C VAL A 190 -11.56 -17.61 -0.22
N PHE A 191 -11.28 -18.74 -0.84
CA PHE A 191 -11.95 -20.00 -0.52
C PHE A 191 -11.07 -21.23 -0.69
N VAL A 192 -11.45 -22.31 -0.01
CA VAL A 192 -10.81 -23.62 -0.10
C VAL A 192 -11.48 -24.43 -1.19
N ASP A 193 -10.84 -24.53 -2.35
CA ASP A 193 -11.24 -25.40 -3.45
C ASP A 193 -10.90 -26.85 -3.11
N SER A 194 -11.87 -27.52 -2.48
CA SER A 194 -11.71 -28.84 -1.90
C SER A 194 -11.84 -29.95 -2.93
N ASN A 195 -12.48 -29.65 -4.07
CA ASN A 195 -12.71 -30.60 -5.15
C ASN A 195 -11.83 -30.35 -6.38
N GLY A 196 -11.04 -29.28 -6.38
CA GLY A 196 -10.09 -28.93 -7.42
C GLY A 196 -10.74 -28.38 -8.69
N ASN A 197 -11.98 -27.87 -8.61
CA ASN A 197 -12.74 -27.41 -9.78
C ASN A 197 -12.56 -25.91 -10.10
N GLY A 198 -11.79 -25.20 -9.28
CA GLY A 198 -11.52 -23.76 -9.42
C GLY A 198 -12.71 -22.86 -9.13
N LEU A 199 -13.83 -23.38 -8.61
CA LEU A 199 -15.07 -22.66 -8.36
C LEU A 199 -15.48 -22.77 -6.89
N LEU A 200 -15.97 -21.68 -6.32
CA LEU A 200 -16.54 -21.72 -4.98
C LEU A 200 -17.86 -22.49 -4.96
N ASP A 201 -17.87 -23.63 -4.26
CA ASP A 201 -19.03 -24.49 -4.10
C ASP A 201 -19.69 -24.37 -2.71
N ARG A 202 -20.95 -24.83 -2.65
CA ARG A 202 -21.70 -24.84 -1.39
C ARG A 202 -21.03 -25.80 -0.39
N GLY A 203 -20.56 -25.23 0.72
CA GLY A 203 -19.96 -25.98 1.83
C GLY A 203 -18.45 -25.79 1.94
N GLU A 204 -17.82 -25.17 0.93
CA GLU A 204 -16.42 -24.78 1.01
C GLU A 204 -16.24 -23.57 1.94
N GLN A 205 -15.18 -23.63 2.73
CA GLN A 205 -14.81 -22.52 3.61
C GLN A 205 -14.39 -21.33 2.76
N SER A 206 -14.90 -20.14 3.11
CA SER A 206 -14.58 -18.90 2.42
C SER A 206 -14.60 -17.69 3.34
N THR A 207 -13.91 -16.64 2.92
CA THR A 207 -13.85 -15.33 3.56
C THR A 207 -13.78 -14.23 2.50
N LYS A 208 -13.81 -12.98 2.96
CA LYS A 208 -13.56 -11.80 2.13
C LYS A 208 -12.22 -11.17 2.50
N THR A 209 -11.59 -10.55 1.52
CA THR A 209 -10.47 -9.66 1.77
C THR A 209 -10.95 -8.32 2.30
N ASP A 210 -10.14 -7.69 3.15
CA ASP A 210 -10.35 -6.32 3.63
C ASP A 210 -9.97 -5.27 2.57
N ALA A 211 -9.98 -4.00 2.95
CA ALA A 211 -9.63 -2.89 2.06
C ALA A 211 -8.23 -3.02 1.44
N ASN A 212 -7.29 -3.63 2.15
CA ASN A 212 -5.90 -3.78 1.73
C ASN A 212 -5.59 -5.21 1.25
N GLY A 213 -6.63 -5.93 0.83
CA GLY A 213 -6.50 -7.27 0.29
C GLY A 213 -6.13 -8.33 1.31
N HIS A 214 -6.05 -7.99 2.61
CA HIS A 214 -5.74 -8.99 3.63
C HIS A 214 -6.93 -9.91 3.84
N PHE A 215 -6.65 -11.18 4.08
CA PHE A 215 -7.67 -12.14 4.46
C PHE A 215 -7.16 -13.03 5.58
N LEU A 216 -8.12 -13.63 6.27
CA LEU A 216 -7.90 -14.69 7.23
C LEU A 216 -8.97 -15.76 7.04
N LEU A 217 -8.55 -17.01 6.87
CA LEU A 217 -9.37 -18.21 6.82
C LEU A 217 -8.96 -19.12 7.97
N ALA A 218 -9.92 -19.84 8.56
CA ALA A 218 -9.63 -20.85 9.57
C ALA A 218 -10.40 -22.14 9.25
N SER A 219 -9.75 -23.30 9.40
CA SER A 219 -10.44 -24.59 9.48
C SER A 219 -9.96 -25.38 10.69
N SER A 220 -10.92 -26.09 11.29
CA SER A 220 -10.72 -27.05 12.35
C SER A 220 -10.50 -28.48 11.83
N GLN A 221 -10.70 -28.71 10.53
CA GLN A 221 -10.53 -30.01 9.91
C GLN A 221 -9.13 -30.09 9.29
N SER A 222 -8.28 -30.97 9.84
CA SER A 222 -6.95 -31.24 9.25
C SER A 222 -7.00 -31.76 7.81
N SER A 223 -8.16 -32.30 7.38
CA SER A 223 -8.40 -32.76 6.02
C SER A 223 -8.66 -31.65 5.01
N ASP A 224 -8.95 -30.42 5.46
CA ASP A 224 -9.24 -29.28 4.58
C ASP A 224 -7.95 -28.55 4.13
N PHE A 225 -6.81 -28.91 4.72
CA PHE A 225 -5.50 -28.33 4.40
C PHE A 225 -4.36 -29.36 4.54
N PRO A 226 -4.11 -30.21 3.53
CA PRO A 226 -3.00 -31.14 3.53
C PRO A 226 -1.66 -30.39 3.62
N LEU A 227 -0.79 -30.87 4.50
CA LEU A 227 0.56 -30.33 4.68
C LEU A 227 1.34 -30.34 3.33
N PRO A 228 2.34 -29.46 3.13
CA PRO A 228 3.07 -29.26 1.86
C PRO A 228 3.74 -30.50 1.22
N GLN A 229 3.75 -31.64 1.92
CA GLN A 229 4.27 -32.93 1.45
C GLN A 229 3.18 -33.86 0.89
N ALA A 230 1.90 -33.56 1.15
CA ALA A 230 0.77 -34.30 0.58
C ALA A 230 0.45 -33.71 -0.80
N SER A 231 0.30 -34.58 -1.79
CA SER A 231 -0.06 -34.26 -3.17
C SER A 231 -1.13 -33.16 -3.23
N TRP A 232 -0.82 -32.05 -3.92
CA TRP A 232 -1.63 -30.85 -4.19
C TRP A 232 -3.10 -31.12 -4.55
N GLN A 233 -3.94 -31.48 -3.58
CA GLN A 233 -5.36 -31.77 -3.84
C GLN A 233 -6.32 -30.79 -3.18
N GLN A 234 -5.84 -29.70 -2.58
CA GLN A 234 -6.72 -28.64 -2.07
C GLN A 234 -6.04 -27.29 -2.31
N HIS A 235 -6.65 -26.50 -3.19
CA HIS A 235 -6.16 -25.18 -3.55
C HIS A 235 -6.92 -24.14 -2.73
N VAL A 236 -6.20 -23.21 -2.09
CA VAL A 236 -6.87 -21.98 -1.69
C VAL A 236 -6.82 -21.07 -2.90
N LEU A 237 -7.94 -20.43 -3.21
CA LEU A 237 -8.12 -19.60 -4.39
C LEU A 237 -8.73 -18.26 -4.01
N VAL A 238 -8.46 -17.22 -4.81
CA VAL A 238 -9.08 -15.90 -4.71
C VAL A 238 -9.84 -15.59 -5.98
N THR A 239 -11.08 -15.13 -5.89
CA THR A 239 -11.86 -14.70 -7.06
C THR A 239 -12.65 -13.42 -6.79
N GLY A 240 -12.88 -12.64 -7.85
CA GLY A 240 -13.58 -11.36 -7.79
C GLY A 240 -12.85 -10.31 -6.98
N GLY A 241 -13.61 -9.39 -6.38
CA GLY A 241 -13.06 -8.22 -5.71
C GLY A 241 -12.79 -7.06 -6.65
N TYR A 242 -12.30 -5.97 -6.09
CA TYR A 242 -12.04 -4.71 -6.79
C TYR A 242 -10.58 -4.32 -6.56
N ASP A 243 -9.85 -4.15 -7.64
CA ASP A 243 -8.45 -3.72 -7.62
C ASP A 243 -8.40 -2.21 -7.41
N LEU A 244 -7.83 -1.79 -6.28
CA LEU A 244 -7.73 -0.37 -5.92
C LEU A 244 -6.86 0.44 -6.90
N ALA A 245 -5.82 -0.15 -7.47
CA ALA A 245 -4.89 0.55 -8.36
C ALA A 245 -5.49 0.87 -9.73
N THR A 246 -6.34 -0.02 -10.25
CA THR A 246 -6.98 0.15 -11.57
C THR A 246 -8.42 0.59 -11.49
N GLU A 247 -9.03 0.58 -10.30
CA GLU A 247 -10.45 0.83 -10.08
C GLU A 247 -11.36 -0.11 -10.90
N ARG A 248 -10.96 -1.37 -11.05
CA ARG A 248 -11.70 -2.38 -11.83
C ARG A 248 -11.93 -3.66 -11.03
N ALA A 249 -13.02 -4.33 -11.36
CA ALA A 249 -13.27 -5.66 -10.84
C ALA A 249 -12.23 -6.65 -11.39
N HIS A 250 -11.65 -7.46 -10.52
CA HIS A 250 -10.74 -8.53 -10.92
C HIS A 250 -11.52 -9.69 -11.57
N ASN A 251 -10.99 -10.24 -12.66
CA ASN A 251 -11.60 -11.34 -13.40
C ASN A 251 -10.78 -12.62 -13.27
N GLY A 252 -11.48 -13.75 -13.16
CA GLY A 252 -10.83 -15.05 -12.98
C GLY A 252 -10.52 -15.35 -11.53
N THR A 253 -9.53 -16.23 -11.34
CA THR A 253 -9.18 -16.81 -10.05
C THR A 253 -7.66 -16.83 -9.89
N LEU A 254 -7.16 -16.34 -8.76
CA LEU A 254 -5.77 -16.37 -8.38
C LEU A 254 -5.47 -17.52 -7.42
N SER A 255 -4.32 -18.16 -7.59
CA SER A 255 -3.83 -19.20 -6.68
C SER A 255 -2.93 -18.65 -5.59
N LEU A 256 -3.01 -19.25 -4.40
CA LEU A 256 -2.16 -18.89 -3.28
C LEU A 256 -0.83 -19.66 -3.30
N THR A 257 0.27 -18.98 -2.97
CA THR A 257 1.53 -19.64 -2.57
C THR A 257 1.65 -19.64 -1.06
N VAL A 258 1.93 -20.80 -0.47
CA VAL A 258 1.91 -21.03 0.98
C VAL A 258 3.29 -21.10 1.60
N ASP A 259 3.44 -20.51 2.78
CA ASP A 259 4.58 -20.64 3.68
C ASP A 259 4.10 -21.05 5.09
N LEU A 260 4.78 -22.03 5.69
CA LEU A 260 4.43 -22.55 7.01
C LEU A 260 5.25 -21.88 8.10
N GLN A 261 4.57 -21.20 9.03
CA GLN A 261 5.24 -20.48 10.11
C GLN A 261 5.34 -21.26 11.44
N HIS A 262 5.02 -22.56 11.45
CA HIS A 262 5.27 -23.42 12.61
C HIS A 262 5.47 -24.89 12.21
N THR A 263 6.69 -25.41 12.35
CA THR A 263 7.05 -26.83 12.11
C THR A 263 7.60 -27.54 13.36
N GLY A 264 7.31 -26.99 14.55
CA GLY A 264 7.72 -27.58 15.84
C GLY A 264 7.02 -28.90 16.16
N SER A 265 7.52 -29.63 17.16
CA SER A 265 7.04 -30.96 17.61
C SER A 265 5.60 -31.00 18.14
N THR A 266 4.87 -29.87 18.10
CA THR A 266 3.45 -29.76 18.44
C THR A 266 2.69 -29.27 17.20
N PRO A 267 2.01 -30.16 16.45
CA PRO A 267 1.30 -29.79 15.22
C PRO A 267 0.01 -28.96 15.46
N ALA A 268 -0.21 -28.40 16.65
CA ALA A 268 -1.55 -28.00 17.09
C ALA A 268 -2.07 -26.63 16.59
N ASN A 269 -1.26 -25.74 16.01
CA ASN A 269 -1.69 -24.37 15.62
C ASN A 269 -0.88 -23.81 14.43
N THR A 270 -1.16 -24.30 13.23
CA THR A 270 -0.39 -23.95 12.03
C THR A 270 -0.93 -22.67 11.40
N LEU A 271 -0.10 -21.63 11.33
CA LEU A 271 -0.36 -20.48 10.47
C LEU A 271 0.32 -20.73 9.11
N VAL A 272 -0.49 -20.68 8.06
CA VAL A 272 -0.05 -20.69 6.67
C VAL A 272 -0.15 -19.25 6.18
N ARG A 273 0.99 -18.62 5.89
CA ARG A 273 0.96 -17.32 5.21
C ARG A 273 0.94 -17.55 3.72
N ALA A 274 0.13 -16.79 3.03
CA ALA A 274 0.00 -16.95 1.60
C ALA A 274 -0.24 -15.64 0.87
N ASN A 275 0.21 -15.60 -0.37
CA ASN A 275 -0.06 -14.47 -1.26
C ASN A 275 -0.72 -15.00 -2.52
N ALA A 276 -1.76 -14.28 -2.97
CA ALA A 276 -2.42 -14.54 -4.24
C ALA A 276 -2.09 -13.40 -5.22
N SER A 277 -1.49 -13.76 -6.36
CA SER A 277 -1.18 -12.86 -7.45
C SER A 277 -1.20 -13.60 -8.79
N ALA A 278 -1.05 -12.86 -9.89
CA ALA A 278 -0.92 -13.46 -11.21
C ALA A 278 0.33 -14.36 -11.33
N MET A 279 1.46 -13.95 -10.72
CA MET A 279 2.69 -14.76 -10.69
C MET A 279 2.48 -16.08 -9.95
N THR A 280 1.83 -16.06 -8.78
CA THR A 280 1.57 -17.30 -8.02
C THR A 280 0.62 -18.24 -8.77
N THR A 281 -0.34 -17.68 -9.50
CA THR A 281 -1.27 -18.42 -10.37
C THR A 281 -0.57 -19.06 -11.56
N LEU A 282 0.33 -18.33 -12.22
CA LEU A 282 1.14 -18.85 -13.32
C LEU A 282 2.07 -19.96 -12.84
N ARG A 283 2.73 -19.77 -11.68
CA ARG A 283 3.59 -20.77 -11.04
C ARG A 283 2.81 -22.05 -10.76
N ASP A 284 1.64 -21.93 -10.14
CA ASP A 284 0.75 -23.04 -9.84
C ASP A 284 0.31 -23.79 -11.10
N ALA A 285 -0.09 -23.05 -12.15
CA ALA A 285 -0.41 -23.64 -13.46
C ALA A 285 0.77 -24.40 -14.08
N MET A 286 2.00 -23.89 -13.95
CA MET A 286 3.21 -24.58 -14.42
C MET A 286 3.50 -25.86 -13.62
N VAL A 287 3.35 -25.84 -12.29
CA VAL A 287 3.51 -27.05 -11.45
C VAL A 287 2.49 -28.13 -11.84
N ARG A 288 1.25 -27.74 -12.15
CA ARG A 288 0.20 -28.68 -12.63
C ARG A 288 0.51 -29.36 -13.96
N THR A 289 1.45 -28.83 -14.75
CA THR A 289 1.94 -29.54 -15.96
C THR A 289 2.82 -30.75 -15.65
N GLY A 290 3.11 -31.01 -14.37
CA GLY A 290 3.95 -32.12 -13.90
C GLY A 290 5.44 -31.79 -13.77
N VAL A 291 5.81 -30.51 -13.90
CA VAL A 291 7.18 -30.03 -13.71
C VAL A 291 7.44 -29.78 -12.22
N ALA A 292 8.63 -30.16 -11.74
CA ALA A 292 9.02 -29.93 -10.34
C ALA A 292 9.12 -28.42 -10.04
N ALA A 293 8.74 -28.03 -8.82
CA ALA A 293 8.61 -26.63 -8.42
C ALA A 293 9.92 -25.83 -8.56
N ASP A 294 11.08 -26.45 -8.31
CA ASP A 294 12.40 -25.85 -8.47
C ASP A 294 12.73 -25.53 -9.94
N ALA A 295 12.35 -26.42 -10.87
CA ALA A 295 12.49 -26.19 -12.30
C ALA A 295 11.51 -25.12 -12.80
N VAL A 296 10.30 -25.04 -12.24
CA VAL A 296 9.35 -23.94 -12.51
C VAL A 296 9.94 -22.60 -12.06
N ASP A 297 10.46 -22.53 -10.84
CA ASP A 297 11.06 -21.31 -10.29
C ASP A 297 12.26 -20.83 -11.13
N ALA A 298 13.08 -21.77 -11.63
CA ALA A 298 14.18 -21.46 -12.54
C ALA A 298 13.71 -20.96 -13.92
N ALA A 299 12.64 -21.54 -14.46
CA ALA A 299 12.07 -21.12 -15.74
C ALA A 299 11.42 -19.73 -15.65
N LEU A 300 10.65 -19.46 -14.59
CA LEU A 300 10.11 -18.14 -14.31
C LEU A 300 11.22 -17.11 -14.12
N SER A 301 12.25 -17.45 -13.35
CA SER A 301 13.39 -16.54 -13.14
C SER A 301 14.14 -16.24 -14.44
N THR A 302 14.23 -17.21 -15.35
CA THR A 302 14.81 -17.00 -16.68
C THR A 302 13.92 -16.11 -17.56
N ALA A 303 12.61 -16.35 -17.55
CA ALA A 303 11.66 -15.63 -18.38
C ALA A 303 11.52 -14.15 -17.98
N PHE A 304 11.54 -13.86 -16.67
CA PHE A 304 11.29 -12.52 -16.15
C PHE A 304 12.57 -11.81 -15.67
N GLY A 305 13.71 -12.49 -15.64
CA GLY A 305 14.99 -11.91 -15.22
C GLY A 305 15.05 -11.52 -13.73
N VAL A 306 14.08 -11.97 -12.93
CA VAL A 306 13.98 -11.73 -11.49
C VAL A 306 13.98 -13.04 -10.73
N LYS A 307 14.45 -13.03 -9.49
CA LYS A 307 14.39 -14.23 -8.65
C LYS A 307 12.97 -14.43 -8.14
N VAL A 308 12.26 -15.41 -8.66
CA VAL A 308 10.90 -15.77 -8.19
C VAL A 308 10.99 -16.65 -6.95
N ASN A 309 10.30 -16.26 -5.87
CA ASN A 309 10.12 -17.07 -4.66
C ASN A 309 8.88 -16.59 -3.87
N ALA A 310 8.39 -17.39 -2.92
CA ALA A 310 7.16 -17.13 -2.15
C ALA A 310 7.12 -15.77 -1.42
N ALA A 311 8.28 -15.16 -1.13
CA ALA A 311 8.39 -13.86 -0.46
C ALA A 311 8.63 -12.68 -1.43
N ALA A 312 8.84 -12.92 -2.74
CA ALA A 312 9.29 -11.88 -3.68
C ALA A 312 8.17 -11.21 -4.50
N ASP A 313 6.97 -11.79 -4.53
CA ASP A 313 5.95 -11.44 -5.53
C ASP A 313 4.80 -10.59 -4.96
N SER A 314 4.96 -9.96 -3.78
CA SER A 314 3.94 -9.13 -3.14
C SER A 314 4.33 -7.66 -2.97
N MET A 315 3.34 -6.77 -3.05
CA MET A 315 3.52 -5.31 -2.90
C MET A 315 4.16 -4.95 -1.55
N ASN A 316 3.66 -5.55 -0.47
CA ASN A 316 4.20 -5.37 0.87
C ASN A 316 5.65 -5.83 0.99
N ALA A 317 6.00 -6.99 0.43
CA ALA A 317 7.38 -7.44 0.44
C ALA A 317 8.31 -6.47 -0.29
N ALA A 318 7.84 -5.86 -1.39
CA ALA A 318 8.61 -4.84 -2.10
C ALA A 318 8.73 -3.51 -1.33
N LEU A 319 7.69 -3.09 -0.61
CA LEU A 319 7.71 -1.92 0.28
C LEU A 319 8.67 -2.11 1.45
N ASP A 320 8.64 -3.29 2.07
CA ASP A 320 9.44 -3.63 3.24
C ASP A 320 10.90 -3.90 2.90
N ALA A 321 11.17 -4.38 1.68
CA ALA A 321 12.50 -4.80 1.22
C ALA A 321 13.58 -3.74 1.47
N GLU A 322 14.73 -4.22 1.94
CA GLU A 322 15.96 -3.45 2.10
C GLU A 322 16.41 -2.84 0.76
N PRO A 323 17.11 -1.68 0.76
CA PRO A 323 17.53 -1.00 -0.47
C PRO A 323 18.24 -1.90 -1.49
N ALA A 324 19.06 -2.85 -1.03
CA ALA A 324 19.81 -3.77 -1.88
C ALA A 324 18.92 -4.85 -2.57
N ALA A 325 17.77 -5.19 -1.98
CA ALA A 325 16.85 -6.21 -2.50
C ALA A 325 15.58 -5.62 -3.15
N ARG A 326 15.27 -4.36 -2.83
CA ARG A 326 14.08 -3.64 -3.28
C ARG A 326 13.89 -3.62 -4.79
N ALA A 327 14.98 -3.43 -5.53
CA ALA A 327 14.97 -3.45 -6.99
C ALA A 327 14.35 -4.72 -7.57
N ALA A 328 14.79 -5.89 -7.09
CA ALA A 328 14.32 -7.17 -7.57
C ALA A 328 12.87 -7.44 -7.14
N ALA A 329 12.49 -7.04 -5.93
CA ALA A 329 11.12 -7.19 -5.42
C ALA A 329 10.12 -6.32 -6.20
N LEU A 330 10.49 -5.07 -6.51
CA LEU A 330 9.66 -4.17 -7.32
C LEU A 330 9.47 -4.68 -8.76
N GLN A 331 10.53 -5.22 -9.36
CA GLN A 331 10.43 -5.84 -10.68
C GLN A 331 9.54 -7.10 -10.65
N GLY A 332 9.74 -7.99 -9.67
CA GLY A 332 8.91 -9.18 -9.48
C GLY A 332 7.44 -8.84 -9.35
N TYR A 333 7.13 -7.83 -8.53
CA TYR A 333 5.77 -7.32 -8.37
C TYR A 333 5.18 -6.78 -9.67
N ALA A 334 5.92 -5.96 -10.41
CA ALA A 334 5.39 -5.32 -11.62
C ALA A 334 5.03 -6.35 -12.72
N TYR A 335 5.68 -7.53 -12.71
CA TYR A 335 5.29 -8.62 -13.61
C TYR A 335 3.93 -9.23 -13.30
N ASN A 336 3.36 -9.04 -12.10
CA ASN A 336 1.98 -9.45 -11.82
C ASN A 336 0.99 -8.73 -12.76
N ALA A 337 1.17 -7.42 -12.96
CA ALA A 337 0.34 -6.62 -13.84
C ALA A 337 0.41 -7.08 -15.30
N GLU A 338 1.62 -7.44 -15.75
CA GLU A 338 1.84 -7.97 -17.09
C GLU A 338 1.17 -9.32 -17.28
N ILE A 339 1.42 -10.27 -16.38
CA ILE A 339 0.88 -11.63 -16.47
C ILE A 339 -0.65 -11.59 -16.46
N ASP A 340 -1.24 -10.80 -15.57
CA ASP A 340 -2.68 -10.63 -15.48
C ASP A 340 -3.27 -9.99 -16.76
N GLY A 341 -2.61 -8.96 -17.29
CA GLY A 341 -3.05 -8.31 -18.53
C GLY A 341 -2.95 -9.20 -19.76
N ILE A 342 -1.89 -10.01 -19.87
CA ILE A 342 -1.78 -11.02 -20.92
C ILE A 342 -2.91 -12.05 -20.78
N ALA A 343 -3.16 -12.54 -19.57
CA ALA A 343 -4.23 -13.50 -19.31
C ALA A 343 -5.59 -12.94 -19.74
N GLU A 344 -5.90 -11.70 -19.37
CA GLU A 344 -7.16 -11.04 -19.69
C GLU A 344 -7.36 -10.83 -21.21
N VAL A 345 -6.34 -10.35 -21.92
CA VAL A 345 -6.41 -10.17 -23.39
C VAL A 345 -6.63 -11.51 -24.09
N VAL A 346 -5.89 -12.55 -23.68
CA VAL A 346 -6.03 -13.90 -24.24
C VAL A 346 -7.40 -14.47 -23.93
N ALA A 347 -7.83 -14.42 -22.67
CA ALA A 347 -9.11 -14.96 -22.21
C ALA A 347 -10.30 -14.31 -22.91
N ARG A 348 -10.35 -12.98 -23.01
CA ARG A 348 -11.42 -12.28 -23.73
C ARG A 348 -11.40 -12.60 -25.22
N THR A 349 -10.21 -12.77 -25.81
CA THR A 349 -10.08 -13.23 -27.20
C THR A 349 -10.66 -14.64 -27.38
N LEU A 350 -10.33 -15.59 -26.50
CA LEU A 350 -10.91 -16.94 -26.52
C LEU A 350 -12.43 -16.93 -26.33
N GLN A 351 -12.91 -16.14 -25.37
CA GLN A 351 -14.34 -15.97 -25.12
C GLN A 351 -15.04 -15.45 -26.38
N MET A 352 -14.54 -14.38 -26.99
CA MET A 352 -15.15 -13.80 -28.18
C MET A 352 -15.08 -14.75 -29.40
N LEU A 353 -13.99 -15.50 -29.57
CA LEU A 353 -13.86 -16.51 -30.62
C LEU A 353 -14.76 -17.74 -30.40
N SER A 354 -15.17 -18.00 -29.15
CA SER A 354 -16.18 -19.01 -28.82
C SER A 354 -17.61 -18.54 -29.13
N ALA A 355 -17.82 -17.23 -29.32
CA ALA A 355 -19.09 -16.69 -29.78
C ALA A 355 -19.27 -16.99 -31.26
N ARG A 356 -20.53 -17.14 -31.68
CA ARG A 356 -20.85 -17.30 -33.10
C ARG A 356 -21.33 -15.95 -33.64
N MET A 357 -20.44 -15.23 -34.31
CA MET A 357 -20.83 -14.07 -35.12
C MET A 357 -21.33 -14.58 -36.48
N PRO A 358 -22.62 -14.39 -36.81
CA PRO A 358 -23.15 -14.90 -38.06
C PRO A 358 -22.70 -14.04 -39.26
N ASP A 359 -22.43 -14.71 -40.38
CA ASP A 359 -22.46 -14.05 -41.68
C ASP A 359 -23.87 -13.50 -41.92
N HIS A 360 -23.97 -12.18 -42.06
CA HIS A 360 -25.13 -11.41 -42.52
C HIS A 360 -26.52 -11.94 -42.06
N GLY A 361 -26.96 -11.50 -40.87
CA GLY A 361 -28.40 -11.38 -40.56
C GLY A 361 -29.03 -12.38 -39.59
N SER A 362 -28.27 -13.22 -38.90
CA SER A 362 -28.76 -13.95 -37.72
C SER A 362 -28.40 -13.20 -36.43
N GLY A 363 -29.15 -13.38 -35.35
CA GLY A 363 -28.87 -12.72 -34.06
C GLY A 363 -27.51 -13.14 -33.47
N TYR A 364 -26.89 -12.24 -32.71
CA TYR A 364 -25.69 -12.52 -31.90
C TYR A 364 -25.91 -13.74 -31.01
N VAL A 365 -25.04 -14.75 -31.11
CA VAL A 365 -25.04 -15.91 -30.20
C VAL A 365 -23.97 -15.66 -29.14
N ALA A 366 -24.38 -15.68 -27.87
CA ALA A 366 -23.49 -15.45 -26.75
C ALA A 366 -22.28 -16.40 -26.74
N PRO A 367 -21.13 -15.98 -26.18
CA PRO A 367 -19.97 -16.83 -25.98
C PRO A 367 -20.34 -18.14 -25.29
N LYS A 368 -19.81 -19.26 -25.79
CA LYS A 368 -19.95 -20.55 -25.11
C LYS A 368 -19.02 -20.68 -23.91
N LEU A 369 -17.86 -20.03 -23.98
CA LEU A 369 -16.86 -20.04 -22.92
C LEU A 369 -17.17 -18.91 -21.92
N SER A 370 -17.29 -19.24 -20.64
CA SER A 370 -17.34 -18.21 -19.59
C SER A 370 -15.97 -17.52 -19.49
N LEU A 371 -15.94 -16.28 -18.99
CA LEU A 371 -14.68 -15.53 -18.86
C LEU A 371 -13.74 -16.24 -17.89
N ASP A 372 -14.27 -16.80 -16.81
CA ASP A 372 -13.48 -17.51 -15.80
C ASP A 372 -12.82 -18.80 -16.35
N VAL A 373 -13.53 -19.60 -17.15
CA VAL A 373 -12.92 -20.75 -17.85
C VAL A 373 -11.87 -20.27 -18.88
N ALA A 374 -12.13 -19.15 -19.55
CA ALA A 374 -11.18 -18.57 -20.50
C ALA A 374 -9.90 -18.04 -19.81
N MET A 375 -10.02 -17.45 -18.61
CA MET A 375 -8.89 -17.00 -17.80
C MET A 375 -8.00 -18.17 -17.38
N ARG A 376 -8.60 -19.27 -16.89
CA ARG A 376 -7.87 -20.51 -16.58
C ARG A 376 -7.15 -21.07 -17.81
N ALA A 377 -7.83 -21.12 -18.96
CA ALA A 377 -7.21 -21.54 -20.22
C ALA A 377 -6.03 -20.65 -20.62
N ALA A 378 -6.12 -19.34 -20.39
CA ALA A 378 -5.04 -18.39 -20.68
C ALA A 378 -3.80 -18.64 -19.80
N TYR A 379 -3.98 -18.81 -18.48
CA TYR A 379 -2.90 -19.17 -17.55
C TYR A 379 -2.25 -20.51 -17.90
N GLU A 380 -3.05 -21.54 -18.22
CA GLU A 380 -2.53 -22.85 -18.65
C GLU A 380 -1.80 -22.78 -19.99
N GLY A 381 -2.27 -21.94 -20.91
CA GLY A 381 -1.58 -21.66 -22.18
C GLY A 381 -0.22 -21.01 -21.96
N MET A 382 -0.15 -19.99 -21.10
CA MET A 382 1.13 -19.36 -20.70
C MET A 382 2.07 -20.37 -20.04
N ALA A 383 1.57 -21.14 -19.07
CA ALA A 383 2.32 -22.17 -18.36
C ALA A 383 2.90 -23.21 -19.34
N SER A 384 2.09 -23.72 -20.26
CA SER A 384 2.51 -24.71 -21.25
C SER A 384 3.62 -24.19 -22.16
N VAL A 385 3.51 -22.94 -22.62
CA VAL A 385 4.54 -22.31 -23.47
C VAL A 385 5.84 -22.09 -22.69
N LEU A 386 5.77 -21.57 -21.46
CA LEU A 386 6.95 -21.34 -20.64
C LEU A 386 7.67 -22.64 -20.26
N VAL A 387 6.92 -23.71 -19.96
CA VAL A 387 7.47 -25.05 -19.72
C VAL A 387 8.15 -25.60 -20.98
N GLN A 388 7.48 -25.53 -22.13
CA GLN A 388 8.01 -26.00 -23.41
C GLN A 388 9.33 -25.31 -23.76
N LEU A 389 9.42 -24.01 -23.52
CA LEU A 389 10.57 -23.18 -23.85
C LEU A 389 11.58 -23.05 -22.71
N LYS A 390 11.33 -23.68 -21.55
CA LYS A 390 12.17 -23.55 -20.33
C LYS A 390 12.44 -22.08 -19.95
N GLY A 391 11.46 -21.20 -20.18
CA GLY A 391 11.58 -19.76 -19.96
C GLY A 391 12.50 -19.01 -20.93
N SER A 392 13.06 -19.65 -21.96
CA SER A 392 14.04 -19.02 -22.87
C SER A 392 13.45 -17.99 -23.84
N ALA A 393 12.12 -17.90 -23.94
CA ALA A 393 11.41 -16.87 -24.68
C ALA A 393 10.43 -16.21 -23.71
N PRO A 394 10.71 -14.97 -23.26
CA PRO A 394 9.82 -14.27 -22.36
C PRO A 394 8.47 -14.00 -23.02
N LEU A 395 7.48 -13.62 -22.20
CA LEU A 395 6.17 -13.18 -22.65
C LEU A 395 6.20 -11.76 -23.27
N ASP A 396 7.32 -11.33 -23.86
CA ASP A 396 7.52 -10.00 -24.44
C ASP A 396 7.46 -9.96 -25.96
N SER A 397 7.47 -11.11 -26.64
CA SER A 397 7.41 -11.16 -28.09
C SER A 397 6.01 -11.50 -28.60
N GLY A 398 5.56 -10.78 -29.63
CA GLY A 398 4.27 -11.06 -30.29
C GLY A 398 4.16 -12.51 -30.81
N ALA A 399 5.28 -13.13 -31.18
CA ALA A 399 5.30 -14.53 -31.60
C ALA A 399 5.03 -15.49 -30.45
N THR A 400 5.68 -15.30 -29.30
CA THR A 400 5.42 -16.04 -28.06
C THR A 400 3.97 -15.87 -27.64
N LEU A 401 3.46 -14.63 -27.67
CA LEU A 401 2.09 -14.32 -27.25
C LEU A 401 1.04 -14.92 -28.18
N LEU A 402 1.29 -15.00 -29.49
CA LEU A 402 0.41 -15.74 -30.39
C LEU A 402 0.47 -17.26 -30.13
N GLN A 403 1.64 -17.80 -29.79
CA GLN A 403 1.77 -19.19 -29.38
C GLN A 403 0.95 -19.46 -28.11
N VAL A 404 0.99 -18.56 -27.12
CA VAL A 404 0.14 -18.63 -25.92
C VAL A 404 -1.34 -18.68 -26.29
N LEU A 405 -1.84 -17.76 -27.12
CA LEU A 405 -3.24 -17.74 -27.57
C LEU A 405 -3.61 -19.05 -28.27
N THR A 406 -2.74 -19.55 -29.15
CA THR A 406 -2.97 -20.79 -29.90
C THR A 406 -3.00 -22.01 -28.99
N THR A 407 -2.05 -22.11 -28.07
CA THR A 407 -1.99 -23.19 -27.07
C THR A 407 -3.23 -23.16 -26.18
N ALA A 408 -3.58 -22.01 -25.61
CA ALA A 408 -4.76 -21.86 -24.76
C ALA A 408 -6.06 -22.25 -25.49
N ALA A 409 -6.20 -21.87 -26.77
CA ALA A 409 -7.39 -22.22 -27.57
C ALA A 409 -7.52 -23.73 -27.84
N THR A 410 -6.40 -24.45 -27.88
CA THR A 410 -6.32 -25.85 -28.34
C THR A 410 -6.16 -26.87 -27.21
N LEU A 411 -6.21 -26.42 -25.95
CA LEU A 411 -6.25 -27.32 -24.80
C LEU A 411 -7.46 -28.29 -24.90
N PRO A 412 -7.28 -29.60 -24.69
CA PRO A 412 -8.38 -30.56 -24.73
C PRO A 412 -9.24 -30.50 -23.45
N HIS A 413 -8.60 -30.25 -22.32
CA HIS A 413 -9.21 -30.08 -21.02
C HIS A 413 -8.36 -29.10 -20.21
N LEU A 414 -8.99 -28.43 -19.24
CA LEU A 414 -8.28 -27.69 -18.20
C LEU A 414 -7.76 -28.66 -17.12
N ALA A 415 -6.94 -28.15 -16.20
CA ALA A 415 -6.37 -28.93 -15.12
C ALA A 415 -7.43 -29.47 -14.14
N ASP A 416 -8.57 -28.78 -14.01
CA ASP A 416 -9.74 -29.22 -13.26
C ASP A 416 -10.61 -30.27 -14.00
N GLY A 417 -10.21 -30.68 -15.20
CA GLY A 417 -10.93 -31.63 -16.04
C GLY A 417 -12.06 -31.03 -16.88
N THR A 418 -12.28 -29.71 -16.83
CA THR A 418 -13.23 -29.00 -17.69
C THR A 418 -12.88 -29.23 -19.15
N VAL A 419 -13.77 -29.83 -19.91
CA VAL A 419 -13.57 -30.09 -21.35
C VAL A 419 -13.86 -28.83 -22.16
N LEU A 420 -12.91 -28.41 -22.98
CA LEU A 420 -13.11 -27.31 -23.93
C LEU A 420 -13.71 -27.85 -25.24
N ASP A 421 -14.80 -27.26 -25.72
CA ASP A 421 -15.54 -27.77 -26.89
C ASP A 421 -14.83 -27.52 -28.24
N GLY A 422 -13.67 -26.86 -28.20
CA GLY A 422 -12.84 -26.53 -29.36
C GLY A 422 -13.41 -25.46 -30.29
N THR A 423 -14.50 -24.78 -29.93
CA THR A 423 -15.10 -23.73 -30.77
C THR A 423 -14.13 -22.58 -30.99
N ALA A 424 -13.47 -22.09 -29.93
CA ALA A 424 -12.49 -21.02 -30.03
C ALA A 424 -11.30 -21.40 -30.93
N ALA A 425 -10.76 -22.62 -30.80
CA ALA A 425 -9.71 -23.14 -31.67
C ALA A 425 -10.10 -23.13 -33.16
N LYS A 426 -11.33 -23.57 -33.48
CA LYS A 426 -11.83 -23.59 -34.86
C LYS A 426 -11.96 -22.18 -35.43
N SER A 427 -12.52 -21.25 -34.65
CA SER A 427 -12.64 -19.85 -35.05
C SER A 427 -11.27 -19.19 -35.24
N LEU A 428 -10.32 -19.46 -34.33
CA LEU A 428 -8.95 -18.96 -34.42
C LEU A 428 -8.25 -19.44 -35.70
N ALA A 429 -8.40 -20.72 -36.03
CA ALA A 429 -7.82 -21.32 -37.24
C ALA A 429 -8.41 -20.76 -38.56
N ALA A 430 -9.59 -20.13 -38.49
CA ALA A 430 -10.25 -19.50 -39.63
C ALA A 430 -9.89 -18.02 -39.82
N LEU A 431 -9.15 -17.41 -38.90
CA LEU A 431 -8.74 -16.01 -39.01
C LEU A 431 -7.73 -15.81 -40.15
N SER A 432 -7.74 -14.61 -40.73
CA SER A 432 -6.77 -14.25 -41.77
C SER A 432 -5.37 -14.05 -41.19
N THR A 433 -4.35 -14.27 -42.01
CA THR A 433 -2.95 -13.94 -41.66
C THR A 433 -2.80 -12.50 -41.21
N ALA A 434 -3.49 -11.55 -41.86
CA ALA A 434 -3.44 -10.13 -41.51
C ALA A 434 -3.96 -9.87 -40.08
N THR A 435 -5.02 -10.56 -39.66
CA THR A 435 -5.56 -10.47 -38.29
C THR A 435 -4.60 -11.08 -37.27
N LEU A 436 -4.03 -12.24 -37.56
CA LEU A 436 -3.04 -12.87 -36.67
C LEU A 436 -1.75 -12.05 -36.56
N ASP A 437 -1.29 -11.46 -37.65
CA ASP A 437 -0.12 -10.57 -37.65
C ASP A 437 -0.41 -9.25 -36.93
N ALA A 438 -1.64 -8.74 -37.02
CA ALA A 438 -2.06 -7.58 -36.25
C ALA A 438 -2.05 -7.88 -34.74
N PHE A 439 -2.53 -9.05 -34.31
CA PHE A 439 -2.41 -9.51 -32.91
C PHE A 439 -0.94 -9.53 -32.46
N LYS A 440 -0.04 -10.16 -33.23
CA LYS A 440 1.39 -10.21 -32.91
C LYS A 440 1.97 -8.80 -32.74
N GLN A 441 1.67 -7.89 -33.67
CA GLN A 441 2.21 -6.53 -33.65
C GLN A 441 1.69 -5.74 -32.46
N MET A 442 0.39 -5.77 -32.17
CA MET A 442 -0.18 -5.01 -31.06
C MET A 442 0.29 -5.55 -29.71
N MET A 443 0.28 -6.87 -29.51
CA MET A 443 0.79 -7.47 -28.27
C MET A 443 2.30 -7.25 -28.11
N GLY A 444 3.06 -7.39 -29.21
CA GLY A 444 4.51 -7.16 -29.24
C GLY A 444 4.92 -5.69 -29.09
N ALA A 445 4.01 -4.75 -29.33
CA ALA A 445 4.21 -3.33 -29.00
C ALA A 445 3.78 -3.04 -27.55
N ALA A 446 2.63 -3.57 -27.14
CA ALA A 446 2.02 -3.28 -25.84
C ALA A 446 2.87 -3.77 -24.66
N ILE A 447 3.27 -5.06 -24.67
CA ILE A 447 3.93 -5.67 -23.51
C ILE A 447 5.33 -5.08 -23.25
N PRO A 448 6.22 -4.92 -24.24
CA PRO A 448 7.54 -4.32 -23.98
C PRO A 448 7.46 -2.87 -23.50
N GLN A 449 6.49 -2.08 -23.99
CA GLN A 449 6.30 -0.70 -23.52
C GLN A 449 5.70 -0.64 -22.11
N ALA A 450 4.81 -1.58 -21.78
CA ALA A 450 4.33 -1.79 -20.41
C ALA A 450 5.46 -2.19 -19.43
N ARG A 451 6.58 -2.73 -19.94
CA ARG A 451 7.77 -3.06 -19.15
C ARG A 451 8.78 -1.92 -19.01
N ALA A 452 8.73 -0.92 -19.89
CA ALA A 452 9.71 0.17 -19.89
C ALA A 452 9.63 0.94 -18.57
N ASP A 453 10.73 1.56 -18.11
CA ASP A 453 10.74 2.42 -16.93
C ASP A 453 10.50 1.77 -15.54
N ILE A 454 10.09 0.48 -15.46
CA ILE A 454 10.03 -0.33 -14.21
C ILE A 454 11.41 -0.49 -13.53
N SER A 455 12.49 -0.25 -14.28
CA SER A 455 13.88 -0.35 -13.77
C SER A 455 14.31 0.80 -12.85
N ASN A 456 13.50 1.83 -12.63
CA ASN A 456 13.81 2.89 -11.66
C ASN A 456 13.44 2.46 -10.23
N THR A 457 14.42 1.95 -9.50
CA THR A 457 14.19 1.23 -8.23
C THR A 457 14.33 2.11 -6.98
N SER A 458 14.49 3.42 -7.15
CA SER A 458 14.75 4.34 -6.03
C SER A 458 13.50 4.63 -5.19
N ASP A 459 12.31 4.51 -5.79
CA ASP A 459 11.02 4.81 -5.17
C ASP A 459 9.97 3.74 -5.54
N PRO A 460 9.54 2.90 -4.57
CA PRO A 460 8.53 1.86 -4.78
C PRO A 460 7.25 2.36 -5.48
N TRP A 461 6.76 3.52 -5.07
CA TRP A 461 5.47 4.04 -5.54
C TRP A 461 5.50 4.43 -7.00
N THR A 462 6.65 4.89 -7.50
CA THR A 462 6.84 5.18 -8.92
C THR A 462 6.67 3.91 -9.76
N VAL A 463 7.20 2.77 -9.29
CA VAL A 463 7.08 1.49 -10.01
C VAL A 463 5.65 0.97 -9.96
N PHE A 464 4.97 1.07 -8.80
CA PHE A 464 3.57 0.66 -8.68
C PHE A 464 2.64 1.50 -9.56
N ALA A 465 2.85 2.82 -9.62
CA ALA A 465 2.08 3.69 -10.51
C ALA A 465 2.28 3.31 -11.98
N HIS A 466 3.52 3.07 -12.40
CA HIS A 466 3.77 2.63 -13.76
C HIS A 466 3.11 1.27 -14.07
N ALA A 467 3.18 0.31 -13.14
CA ALA A 467 2.55 -1.00 -13.32
C ALA A 467 1.02 -0.89 -13.46
N ALA A 468 0.38 -0.01 -12.68
CA ALA A 468 -1.06 0.25 -12.77
C ALA A 468 -1.45 0.91 -14.10
N GLN A 469 -0.70 1.93 -14.55
CA GLN A 469 -0.90 2.55 -15.86
C GLN A 469 -0.74 1.54 -17.00
N ALA A 470 0.29 0.69 -16.92
CA ALA A 470 0.55 -0.38 -17.87
C ALA A 470 -0.60 -1.39 -17.92
N ARG A 471 -1.12 -1.83 -16.76
CA ARG A 471 -2.28 -2.71 -16.70
C ARG A 471 -3.52 -2.09 -17.30
N ALA A 472 -3.80 -0.82 -16.99
CA ALA A 472 -4.94 -0.09 -17.54
C ALA A 472 -4.84 0.09 -19.07
N ALA A 473 -3.62 0.23 -19.62
CA ALA A 473 -3.41 0.20 -21.07
C ALA A 473 -3.66 -1.20 -21.67
N LEU A 474 -3.31 -2.28 -20.97
CA LEU A 474 -3.65 -3.64 -21.39
C LEU A 474 -5.15 -3.94 -21.29
N ASP A 475 -5.87 -3.32 -20.34
CA ASP A 475 -7.33 -3.40 -20.27
C ASP A 475 -8.01 -2.77 -21.48
N ASP A 476 -7.53 -1.60 -21.95
CA ASP A 476 -8.01 -1.00 -23.19
C ASP A 476 -7.83 -1.96 -24.39
N LEU A 477 -6.72 -2.71 -24.41
CA LEU A 477 -6.48 -3.71 -25.45
C LEU A 477 -7.45 -4.88 -25.30
N ALA A 478 -7.65 -5.37 -24.08
CA ALA A 478 -8.56 -6.46 -23.76
C ALA A 478 -10.03 -6.11 -24.07
N ASP A 479 -10.40 -4.83 -23.99
CA ASP A 479 -11.75 -4.35 -24.32
C ASP A 479 -11.97 -4.13 -25.83
N THR A 480 -10.91 -3.96 -26.62
CA THR A 480 -11.02 -3.62 -28.06
C THR A 480 -10.57 -4.73 -29.01
N LEU A 481 -9.43 -5.37 -28.76
CA LEU A 481 -8.80 -6.35 -29.64
C LEU A 481 -9.64 -7.62 -29.85
N PRO A 482 -10.22 -8.25 -28.80
CA PRO A 482 -10.97 -9.51 -28.95
C PRO A 482 -12.10 -9.45 -29.96
N ARG A 483 -12.85 -8.34 -29.96
CA ARG A 483 -13.95 -8.13 -30.90
C ARG A 483 -13.42 -7.96 -32.33
N ALA A 484 -12.38 -7.15 -32.52
CA ALA A 484 -11.78 -6.96 -33.83
C ALA A 484 -11.16 -8.25 -34.39
N MET A 485 -10.57 -9.08 -33.53
CA MET A 485 -10.07 -10.42 -33.89
C MET A 485 -11.20 -11.29 -34.41
N ALA A 486 -12.28 -11.43 -33.65
CA ALA A 486 -13.39 -12.28 -34.03
C ALA A 486 -14.20 -11.75 -35.23
N GLU A 487 -14.14 -10.45 -35.52
CA GLU A 487 -14.65 -9.85 -36.76
C GLU A 487 -13.64 -9.92 -37.94
N ASN A 488 -12.45 -10.49 -37.75
CA ASN A 488 -11.35 -10.54 -38.72
C ASN A 488 -10.90 -9.15 -39.24
N LYS A 489 -10.94 -8.15 -38.34
CA LYS A 489 -10.64 -6.73 -38.60
C LYS A 489 -9.52 -6.17 -37.71
N ALA A 490 -8.79 -7.00 -36.96
CA ALA A 490 -7.76 -6.53 -36.02
C ALA A 490 -6.72 -5.57 -36.65
N ALA A 491 -6.42 -5.74 -37.94
CA ALA A 491 -5.51 -4.85 -38.67
C ALA A 491 -5.94 -3.37 -38.70
N SER A 492 -7.23 -3.06 -38.55
CA SER A 492 -7.70 -1.66 -38.50
C SER A 492 -7.34 -0.95 -37.20
N LEU A 493 -6.98 -1.70 -36.15
CA LEU A 493 -6.58 -1.15 -34.86
C LEU A 493 -5.09 -0.76 -34.82
N LEU A 494 -4.25 -1.28 -35.73
CA LEU A 494 -2.80 -1.08 -35.72
C LEU A 494 -2.35 0.39 -35.54
N PRO A 495 -2.95 1.39 -36.21
CA PRO A 495 -2.54 2.79 -36.03
C PRO A 495 -2.69 3.30 -34.58
N GLN A 496 -3.61 2.71 -33.80
CA GLN A 496 -3.90 3.08 -32.42
C GLN A 496 -3.03 2.36 -31.39
N TRP A 497 -2.24 1.38 -31.84
CA TRP A 497 -1.45 0.45 -31.04
C TRP A 497 -0.01 0.34 -31.54
N THR A 498 0.53 1.43 -32.09
CA THR A 498 1.97 1.58 -32.35
C THR A 498 2.72 1.82 -31.05
N ASP A 499 4.04 1.59 -31.01
CA ASP A 499 4.87 1.84 -29.81
C ASP A 499 4.65 3.25 -29.23
N ALA A 500 4.59 4.27 -30.09
CA ALA A 500 4.36 5.65 -29.68
C ALA A 500 2.96 5.84 -29.08
N ALA A 501 1.93 5.27 -29.70
CA ALA A 501 0.55 5.37 -29.22
C ALA A 501 0.35 4.61 -27.90
N VAL A 502 1.00 3.46 -27.73
CA VAL A 502 1.00 2.71 -26.45
C VAL A 502 1.64 3.54 -25.35
N LYS A 503 2.82 4.13 -25.61
CA LYS A 503 3.50 4.96 -24.63
C LYS A 503 2.65 6.16 -24.20
N GLU A 504 2.03 6.85 -25.16
CA GLU A 504 1.12 7.96 -24.88
C GLU A 504 -0.08 7.50 -24.02
N ARG A 505 -0.67 6.35 -24.35
CA ARG A 505 -1.76 5.76 -23.56
C ARG A 505 -1.34 5.48 -22.13
N ILE A 506 -0.21 4.82 -21.89
CA ILE A 506 0.30 4.52 -20.55
C ILE A 506 0.42 5.83 -19.76
N THR A 507 1.09 6.85 -20.32
CA THR A 507 1.29 8.12 -19.61
C THR A 507 0.00 8.90 -19.33
N ALA A 508 -1.04 8.67 -20.13
CA ALA A 508 -2.35 9.32 -19.99
C ALA A 508 -3.29 8.58 -19.05
N LYS A 509 -2.91 7.41 -18.52
CA LYS A 509 -3.72 6.70 -17.53
C LYS A 509 -3.57 7.34 -16.16
N ASP A 510 -4.71 7.69 -15.59
CA ASP A 510 -4.84 7.88 -14.15
C ASP A 510 -4.73 6.52 -13.47
N VAL A 511 -4.12 6.51 -12.30
CA VAL A 511 -4.11 5.35 -11.40
C VAL A 511 -5.12 5.63 -10.29
N GLY A 512 -5.77 4.57 -9.84
CA GLY A 512 -6.57 4.60 -8.62
C GLY A 512 -5.67 4.67 -7.40
N ASP A 513 -6.15 4.08 -6.31
CA ASP A 513 -5.56 4.15 -4.99
C ASP A 513 -4.45 3.11 -4.81
N LEU A 514 -3.21 3.49 -5.08
CA LEU A 514 -2.04 2.63 -4.86
C LEU A 514 -1.63 2.64 -3.41
N ASP A 515 -1.72 3.81 -2.78
CA ASP A 515 -1.53 4.02 -1.35
C ASP A 515 -2.88 4.33 -0.67
N PRO A 516 -3.55 3.29 -0.11
CA PRO A 516 -4.89 3.36 0.48
C PRO A 516 -5.09 4.42 1.57
N TYR A 517 -4.00 5.06 2.02
CA TYR A 517 -3.99 6.03 3.10
C TYR A 517 -3.79 7.46 2.63
N SER A 518 -3.05 7.68 1.54
CA SER A 518 -2.87 9.02 0.97
C SER A 518 -3.97 9.38 -0.02
N HIS A 519 -4.58 8.37 -0.65
CA HIS A 519 -5.52 8.51 -1.77
C HIS A 519 -5.04 9.49 -2.85
N ASN A 520 -3.73 9.76 -2.92
CA ASN A 520 -3.14 10.79 -3.76
C ASN A 520 -1.86 10.29 -4.42
N ASP A 521 -2.06 9.57 -5.52
CA ASP A 521 -1.01 8.98 -6.32
C ASP A 521 -0.45 9.92 -7.39
N THR A 522 -0.86 11.20 -7.38
CA THR A 522 -0.45 12.22 -8.35
C THR A 522 1.07 12.36 -8.41
N ALA A 523 1.75 12.36 -7.26
CA ALA A 523 3.20 12.51 -7.20
C ALA A 523 3.93 11.29 -7.76
N ALA A 524 3.46 10.08 -7.43
CA ALA A 524 4.01 8.82 -7.93
C ALA A 524 3.80 8.70 -9.45
N THR A 525 2.61 9.04 -9.93
CA THR A 525 2.23 9.06 -11.34
C THR A 525 3.03 10.10 -12.13
N ALA A 526 3.15 11.33 -11.62
CA ALA A 526 3.96 12.37 -12.25
C ALA A 526 5.41 11.93 -12.41
N LYS A 527 5.98 11.32 -11.36
CA LYS A 527 7.35 10.79 -11.38
C LYS A 527 7.51 9.61 -12.33
N ALA A 528 6.52 8.70 -12.40
CA ALA A 528 6.48 7.60 -13.36
C ALA A 528 6.44 8.11 -14.82
N ASN A 529 5.72 9.22 -15.05
CA ASN A 529 5.63 9.91 -16.33
C ASN A 529 6.86 10.80 -16.65
N GLY A 530 7.89 10.82 -15.79
CA GLY A 530 9.09 11.64 -15.98
C GLY A 530 8.88 13.15 -15.75
N ALA A 531 7.77 13.55 -15.12
CA ALA A 531 7.53 14.92 -14.68
C ALA A 531 8.15 15.16 -13.29
N PRO A 532 8.72 16.35 -13.01
CA PRO A 532 9.22 16.67 -11.67
C PRO A 532 8.09 16.58 -10.63
N PRO A 533 8.35 16.10 -9.41
CA PRO A 533 7.30 15.77 -8.45
C PRO A 533 6.50 17.00 -8.05
N ALA A 534 5.17 16.82 -7.96
CA ALA A 534 4.28 17.73 -7.26
C ALA A 534 4.83 18.05 -5.86
N MET A 535 4.83 19.32 -5.45
CA MET A 535 5.19 19.66 -4.06
C MET A 535 4.15 18.99 -3.14
N SER A 536 4.59 18.36 -2.04
CA SER A 536 3.65 17.83 -1.05
C SER A 536 2.88 18.98 -0.39
N LYS A 537 1.67 18.71 0.15
CA LYS A 537 0.91 19.69 0.95
C LYS A 537 1.80 20.31 2.04
N LEU A 538 2.58 19.45 2.72
CA LEU A 538 3.56 19.84 3.72
C LEU A 538 4.63 20.79 3.16
N ALA A 539 5.21 20.50 2.00
CA ALA A 539 6.26 21.34 1.41
C ALA A 539 5.75 22.73 0.99
N VAL A 540 4.50 22.82 0.50
CA VAL A 540 3.87 24.11 0.19
C VAL A 540 3.60 24.88 1.48
N GLU A 541 3.01 24.25 2.50
CA GLU A 541 2.75 24.89 3.79
C GLU A 541 4.02 25.35 4.49
N GLN A 542 5.08 24.54 4.47
CA GLN A 542 6.38 24.94 5.02
C GLN A 542 6.91 26.22 4.38
N ALA A 543 6.74 26.40 3.07
CA ALA A 543 7.15 27.63 2.39
C ALA A 543 6.27 28.83 2.77
N TYR A 544 4.95 28.64 2.87
CA TYR A 544 4.00 29.69 3.28
C TYR A 544 4.22 30.14 4.73
N VAL A 545 4.36 29.20 5.66
CA VAL A 545 4.65 29.47 7.07
C VAL A 545 6.00 30.17 7.21
N ALA A 546 7.04 29.66 6.57
CA ALA A 546 8.37 30.22 6.74
C ALA A 546 8.53 31.62 6.14
N ILE A 547 7.94 31.88 4.97
CA ILE A 547 8.10 33.15 4.25
C ILE A 547 7.04 34.16 4.71
N LEU A 548 5.79 33.77 4.90
CA LEU A 548 4.70 34.73 5.15
C LEU A 548 4.09 34.62 6.55
N ASN A 549 4.45 33.61 7.35
CA ASN A 549 3.83 33.33 8.66
C ASN A 549 2.30 33.23 8.56
N ARG A 550 1.80 32.56 7.52
CA ARG A 550 0.37 32.26 7.35
C ARG A 550 0.17 30.92 6.63
N PRO A 551 -1.00 30.29 6.76
CA PRO A 551 -1.35 29.09 5.99
C PRO A 551 -1.53 29.41 4.49
N ALA A 552 -1.39 28.38 3.65
CA ALA A 552 -1.70 28.48 2.22
C ALA A 552 -3.21 28.51 1.98
N GLU A 553 -3.67 29.29 1.00
CA GLU A 553 -5.05 29.19 0.52
C GLU A 553 -5.27 27.88 -0.26
N PRO A 554 -6.45 27.24 -0.21
CA PRO A 554 -6.71 25.98 -0.93
C PRO A 554 -6.36 26.02 -2.43
N ASP A 555 -6.71 27.10 -3.13
CA ASP A 555 -6.40 27.28 -4.55
C ASP A 555 -4.89 27.43 -4.81
N ALA A 556 -4.19 28.13 -3.92
CA ALA A 556 -2.75 28.33 -4.05
C ALA A 556 -1.98 27.06 -3.70
N LEU A 557 -2.47 26.33 -2.69
CA LEU A 557 -2.01 25.00 -2.33
C LEU A 557 -2.15 24.05 -3.53
N GLN A 558 -3.33 23.95 -4.13
CA GLN A 558 -3.56 23.13 -5.33
C GLN A 558 -2.68 23.56 -6.51
N LYS A 559 -2.57 24.86 -6.78
CA LYS A 559 -1.70 25.40 -7.83
C LYS A 559 -0.25 24.95 -7.67
N TRP A 560 0.31 25.04 -6.47
CA TRP A 560 1.72 24.79 -6.22
C TRP A 560 2.06 23.33 -6.00
N MET A 561 1.11 22.56 -5.45
CA MET A 561 1.14 21.11 -5.52
C MET A 561 1.22 20.65 -6.97
N ALA A 562 0.38 21.18 -7.87
CA ALA A 562 0.40 20.82 -9.29
C ALA A 562 1.68 21.26 -10.03
N LYS A 563 2.30 22.38 -9.63
CA LYS A 563 3.45 22.96 -10.35
C LYS A 563 4.81 22.36 -9.95
N GLY A 564 4.97 21.83 -8.73
CA GLY A 564 6.15 21.05 -8.34
C GLY A 564 7.48 21.83 -8.21
N ASP A 565 7.44 23.17 -8.16
CA ASP A 565 8.65 24.01 -8.18
C ASP A 565 8.76 24.88 -6.92
N ALA A 566 9.50 24.38 -5.93
CA ALA A 566 9.71 25.06 -4.65
C ALA A 566 10.48 26.38 -4.78
N ALA A 567 11.38 26.48 -5.77
CA ALA A 567 12.15 27.71 -6.01
C ALA A 567 11.26 28.80 -6.62
N ALA A 568 10.38 28.41 -7.55
CA ALA A 568 9.37 29.32 -8.10
C ALA A 568 8.33 29.72 -7.04
N LEU A 569 7.88 28.80 -6.17
CA LEU A 569 6.98 29.11 -5.06
C LEU A 569 7.61 30.16 -4.15
N ALA A 570 8.82 29.90 -3.66
CA ALA A 570 9.53 30.84 -2.80
C ALA A 570 9.76 32.20 -3.49
N THR A 571 9.93 32.22 -4.80
CA THR A 571 10.04 33.47 -5.57
C THR A 571 8.72 34.23 -5.65
N GLU A 572 7.61 33.55 -5.88
CA GLU A 572 6.28 34.16 -5.88
C GLU A 572 5.91 34.72 -4.50
N LEU A 573 6.12 33.96 -3.43
CA LEU A 573 5.82 34.40 -2.06
C LEU A 573 6.63 35.63 -1.65
N ARG A 574 7.92 35.70 -2.00
CA ARG A 574 8.77 36.86 -1.68
C ARG A 574 8.41 38.13 -2.46
N ALA A 575 7.72 37.98 -3.59
CA ALA A 575 7.23 39.12 -4.36
C ALA A 575 6.01 39.78 -3.69
N LEU A 576 5.29 39.05 -2.82
CA LEU A 576 4.11 39.57 -2.14
C LEU A 576 4.47 40.71 -1.15
N PRO A 577 3.59 41.71 -0.96
CA PRO A 577 3.81 42.81 -0.04
C PRO A 577 4.08 42.37 1.41
N GLU A 578 3.50 41.24 1.82
CA GLU A 578 3.59 40.61 3.14
C GLU A 578 5.01 40.12 3.52
N TRP A 579 5.88 39.88 2.54
CA TRP A 579 7.27 39.50 2.83
C TRP A 579 8.06 40.70 3.34
N HIS A 580 8.52 40.62 4.59
CA HIS A 580 9.25 41.71 5.26
C HIS A 580 10.77 41.66 5.13
N GLY A 581 11.34 40.54 4.64
CA GLY A 581 12.79 40.37 4.45
C GLY A 581 13.32 40.93 3.12
N LYS A 582 12.93 42.16 2.74
CA LYS A 582 13.20 42.74 1.40
C LYS A 582 14.44 43.64 1.31
N GLY A 583 14.99 44.15 2.42
CA GLY A 583 16.06 45.14 2.36
C GLY A 583 17.48 44.56 2.39
N SER A 584 17.75 43.53 3.20
CA SER A 584 19.08 42.89 3.26
C SER A 584 19.02 41.38 3.57
N ASP A 585 20.11 40.66 3.33
CA ASP A 585 20.25 39.24 3.72
C ASP A 585 20.07 39.04 5.23
N ALA A 586 20.45 40.01 6.06
CA ALA A 586 20.22 39.98 7.51
C ALA A 586 18.74 40.12 7.87
N GLU A 587 18.03 41.01 7.20
CA GLU A 587 16.57 41.15 7.37
C GLU A 587 15.82 39.91 6.88
N ALA A 588 16.26 39.31 5.77
CA ALA A 588 15.69 38.07 5.26
C ALA A 588 15.85 36.90 6.24
N VAL A 589 17.06 36.71 6.79
CA VAL A 589 17.32 35.68 7.80
C VAL A 589 16.47 35.93 9.05
N ASN A 590 16.42 37.17 9.54
CA ASN A 590 15.66 37.47 10.75
C ASN A 590 14.14 37.30 10.57
N ALA A 591 13.61 37.62 9.38
CA ALA A 591 12.22 37.39 9.04
C ALA A 591 11.87 35.89 9.05
N LEU A 592 12.73 35.03 8.49
CA LEU A 592 12.53 33.58 8.54
C LEU A 592 12.50 33.04 9.99
N TYR A 593 13.39 33.53 10.85
CA TYR A 593 13.44 33.11 12.26
C TYR A 593 12.19 33.56 13.04
N LEU A 594 11.72 34.79 12.82
CA LEU A 594 10.50 35.28 13.46
C LEU A 594 9.28 34.47 13.01
N ASN A 595 9.18 34.19 11.71
CA ASN A 595 8.07 33.44 11.15
C ASN A 595 8.07 31.98 11.64
N LEU A 596 9.21 31.30 11.64
CA LEU A 596 9.30 29.89 12.02
C LEU A 596 9.33 29.65 13.53
N PHE A 597 10.04 30.49 14.27
CA PHE A 597 10.38 30.22 15.67
C PHE A 597 9.83 31.26 16.65
N GLY A 598 9.19 32.33 16.15
CA GLY A 598 8.63 33.38 17.01
C GLY A 598 9.67 34.26 17.70
N ARG A 599 10.94 34.18 17.29
CA ARG A 599 12.07 34.93 17.87
C ARG A 599 13.03 35.41 16.80
N SER A 600 13.82 36.43 17.13
CA SER A 600 14.90 36.87 16.23
C SER A 600 16.07 35.88 16.21
N ALA A 601 16.81 35.88 15.10
CA ALA A 601 18.03 35.10 14.96
C ALA A 601 19.09 35.58 15.97
N GLU A 602 19.77 34.64 16.61
CA GLU A 602 20.91 34.98 17.47
C GLU A 602 22.06 35.57 16.65
N VAL A 603 22.90 36.40 17.28
CA VAL A 603 23.99 37.11 16.60
C VAL A 603 24.89 36.18 15.79
N ALA A 604 25.22 35.00 16.32
CA ALA A 604 26.04 34.00 15.64
C ALA A 604 25.33 33.38 14.43
N GLY A 605 24.05 33.00 14.59
CA GLY A 605 23.23 32.44 13.51
C GLY A 605 22.96 33.45 12.40
N LEU A 606 22.62 34.68 12.77
CA LEU A 606 22.43 35.79 11.83
C LEU A 606 23.70 36.04 11.01
N THR A 607 24.86 36.14 11.67
CA THR A 607 26.15 36.36 10.99
C THR A 607 26.48 35.24 10.01
N TYR A 608 26.28 33.98 10.41
CA TYR A 608 26.53 32.82 9.55
C TYR A 608 25.62 32.80 8.33
N TRP A 609 24.31 32.83 8.53
CA TRP A 609 23.35 32.71 7.44
C TRP A 609 23.38 33.89 6.48
N THR A 610 23.59 35.11 7.00
CA THR A 610 23.80 36.29 6.14
C THR A 610 25.05 36.13 5.29
N SER A 611 26.17 35.61 5.82
CA SER A 611 27.37 35.34 5.02
C SER A 611 27.14 34.27 3.95
N VAL A 612 26.41 33.20 4.26
CA VAL A 612 26.14 32.11 3.32
C VAL A 612 25.26 32.59 2.15
N LEU A 613 24.26 33.44 2.43
CA LEU A 613 23.41 34.07 1.42
C LEU A 613 24.19 35.08 0.57
N HIS A 614 24.98 35.94 1.20
CA HIS A 614 25.75 36.98 0.52
C HIS A 614 26.78 36.39 -0.46
N ASP A 615 27.44 35.30 -0.05
CA ASP A 615 28.38 34.54 -0.88
C ASP A 615 27.69 33.71 -1.99
N LYS A 616 26.35 33.70 -2.04
CA LYS A 616 25.53 32.90 -2.96
C LYS A 616 25.83 31.40 -2.91
N LYS A 617 26.25 30.89 -1.75
CA LYS A 617 26.51 29.46 -1.54
C LYS A 617 25.21 28.65 -1.53
N ILE A 618 24.15 29.26 -1.02
CA ILE A 618 22.76 28.80 -1.16
C ILE A 618 21.88 30.00 -1.48
N ASP A 619 20.71 29.77 -2.04
CA ASP A 619 19.69 30.81 -2.15
C ASP A 619 18.77 30.83 -0.92
N LEU A 620 17.97 31.89 -0.81
CA LEU A 620 17.06 32.07 0.31
C LEU A 620 15.99 30.96 0.39
N ALA A 621 15.58 30.40 -0.75
CA ALA A 621 14.61 29.30 -0.79
C ALA A 621 15.20 28.02 -0.17
N THR A 622 16.45 27.72 -0.48
CA THR A 622 17.22 26.62 0.11
C THR A 622 17.43 26.85 1.60
N LEU A 623 17.76 28.08 2.01
CA LEU A 623 17.87 28.42 3.45
C LEU A 623 16.56 28.16 4.20
N THR A 624 15.41 28.54 3.64
CA THR A 624 14.10 28.29 4.22
C THR A 624 13.90 26.81 4.52
N GLN A 625 14.19 25.93 3.55
CA GLN A 625 14.07 24.48 3.74
C GLN A 625 15.05 23.96 4.80
N TYR A 626 16.28 24.46 4.82
CA TYR A 626 17.25 24.09 5.85
C TYR A 626 16.79 24.46 7.25
N LEU A 627 16.26 25.67 7.46
CA LEU A 627 15.80 26.11 8.79
C LEU A 627 14.60 25.30 9.27
N VAL A 628 13.66 24.99 8.39
CA VAL A 628 12.50 24.15 8.70
C VAL A 628 12.93 22.73 9.11
N ASN A 629 13.87 22.13 8.38
CA ASN A 629 14.22 20.72 8.55
C ASN A 629 15.35 20.46 9.56
N SER A 630 16.10 21.49 9.93
CA SER A 630 17.29 21.36 10.79
C SER A 630 17.16 22.08 12.13
N ALA A 631 15.97 22.59 12.47
CA ALA A 631 15.69 23.17 13.76
C ALA A 631 15.84 22.13 14.89
N SER A 632 16.19 22.58 16.09
CA SER A 632 16.35 21.70 17.26
C SER A 632 15.81 22.36 18.53
N GLY A 633 15.53 21.57 19.56
CA GLY A 633 15.01 22.09 20.83
C GLY A 633 13.67 22.80 20.67
N SER A 634 13.48 23.94 21.33
CA SER A 634 12.23 24.72 21.28
C SER A 634 11.90 25.25 19.88
N ASP A 635 12.90 25.47 19.03
CA ASP A 635 12.67 25.94 17.66
C ASP A 635 12.06 24.84 16.78
N ALA A 636 12.43 23.58 17.01
CA ALA A 636 11.83 22.44 16.31
C ALA A 636 10.35 22.28 16.69
N ILE A 637 10.04 22.45 17.98
CA ILE A 637 8.67 22.41 18.51
C ILE A 637 7.85 23.53 17.88
N ALA A 638 8.32 24.78 17.94
CA ALA A 638 7.62 25.93 17.38
C ALA A 638 7.38 25.79 15.87
N ALA A 639 8.39 25.37 15.11
CA ALA A 639 8.24 25.17 13.66
C ALA A 639 7.25 24.04 13.35
N ARG A 640 7.37 22.89 14.00
CA ARG A 640 6.46 21.75 13.84
C ARG A 640 5.01 22.17 14.14
N ASP A 641 4.79 22.84 15.25
CA ASP A 641 3.45 23.17 15.73
C ASP A 641 2.79 24.22 14.85
N LYS A 642 3.57 25.21 14.38
CA LYS A 642 3.10 26.14 13.36
C LYS A 642 2.71 25.44 12.06
N ILE A 643 3.53 24.51 11.58
CA ILE A 643 3.24 23.76 10.35
C ILE A 643 2.00 22.88 10.53
N ALA A 644 1.87 22.17 11.65
CA ALA A 644 0.70 21.37 11.98
C ALA A 644 -0.56 22.23 12.06
N GLY A 645 -0.47 23.39 12.70
CA GLY A 645 -1.53 24.39 12.68
C GLY A 645 -1.91 24.78 11.26
N ALA A 646 -0.95 25.25 10.45
CA ALA A 646 -1.22 25.71 9.10
C ALA A 646 -1.95 24.65 8.26
N LEU A 647 -1.55 23.38 8.37
CA LEU A 647 -2.22 22.26 7.69
C LEU A 647 -3.69 22.12 8.05
N GLU A 648 -4.02 22.23 9.34
CA GLU A 648 -5.40 22.14 9.85
C GLU A 648 -6.23 23.38 9.47
N PHE A 649 -5.62 24.57 9.52
CA PHE A 649 -6.27 25.80 9.08
C PHE A 649 -6.66 25.72 7.60
N THR A 650 -5.73 25.32 6.74
CA THR A 650 -5.98 25.17 5.31
C THR A 650 -7.03 24.09 5.04
N SER A 651 -7.05 23.01 5.81
CA SER A 651 -8.11 22.01 5.74
C SER A 651 -9.49 22.58 6.08
N ALA A 652 -9.59 23.42 7.12
CA ALA A 652 -10.85 24.04 7.54
C ALA A 652 -11.44 24.96 6.46
N LEU A 653 -10.60 25.61 5.64
CA LEU A 653 -11.03 26.42 4.49
C LEU A 653 -11.67 25.61 3.35
N SER A 654 -11.76 24.29 3.46
CA SER A 654 -12.56 23.47 2.54
C SER A 654 -14.07 23.65 2.73
N ALA A 655 -14.49 24.21 3.88
CA ALA A 655 -15.87 24.61 4.12
C ALA A 655 -16.13 26.00 3.47
N PRO A 656 -17.08 26.12 2.52
CA PRO A 656 -17.27 27.36 1.75
C PRO A 656 -17.54 28.61 2.60
N ASP A 657 -18.27 28.47 3.69
CA ASP A 657 -18.58 29.54 4.64
C ASP A 657 -17.34 30.04 5.39
N LEU A 658 -16.42 29.14 5.74
CA LEU A 658 -15.14 29.49 6.37
C LEU A 658 -14.16 30.11 5.37
N ALA A 659 -14.15 29.61 4.13
CA ALA A 659 -13.36 30.18 3.04
C ALA A 659 -13.78 31.63 2.75
N ASP A 660 -15.09 31.87 2.60
CA ASP A 660 -15.64 33.21 2.34
C ASP A 660 -15.29 34.20 3.47
N ALA A 661 -15.40 33.76 4.73
CA ALA A 661 -15.04 34.56 5.89
C ALA A 661 -13.53 34.88 5.94
N TYR A 662 -12.66 33.92 5.63
CA TYR A 662 -11.22 34.14 5.54
C TYR A 662 -10.84 35.08 4.39
N HIS A 663 -11.45 34.94 3.21
CA HIS A 663 -11.19 35.82 2.08
C HIS A 663 -11.58 37.28 2.35
N ALA A 664 -12.54 37.53 3.24
CA ALA A 664 -12.89 38.87 3.70
C ALA A 664 -11.84 39.48 4.65
N ASN A 665 -11.01 38.66 5.32
CA ASN A 665 -9.91 39.11 6.19
C ASN A 665 -8.68 38.16 6.17
N PRO A 666 -7.85 38.21 5.11
CA PRO A 666 -6.70 37.30 4.98
C PRO A 666 -5.64 37.45 6.08
N THR A 667 -5.59 38.62 6.74
CA THR A 667 -4.63 38.88 7.84
C THR A 667 -4.91 38.05 9.10
N ALA A 668 -6.10 37.44 9.21
CA ALA A 668 -6.45 36.53 10.29
C ALA A 668 -5.52 35.32 10.37
N GLY A 669 -5.02 34.83 9.22
CA GLY A 669 -4.07 33.72 9.16
C GLY A 669 -2.76 34.04 9.88
N ASN A 670 -2.22 35.25 9.69
CA ASN A 670 -1.01 35.70 10.37
C ASN A 670 -1.19 35.83 11.89
N VAL A 671 -2.33 36.38 12.31
CA VAL A 671 -2.67 36.53 13.74
C VAL A 671 -2.78 35.16 14.40
N TRP A 672 -3.42 34.22 13.73
CA TRP A 672 -3.57 32.85 14.19
C TRP A 672 -2.21 32.14 14.35
N MET A 673 -1.38 32.18 13.31
CA MET A 673 -0.05 31.56 13.30
C MET A 673 0.91 32.15 14.34
N THR A 674 0.76 33.44 14.66
CA THR A 674 1.59 34.11 15.67
C THR A 674 1.30 33.61 17.09
N GLY A 675 0.07 33.13 17.34
CA GLY A 675 -0.32 32.57 18.63
C GLY A 675 0.20 31.16 18.91
N ILE A 676 0.72 30.46 17.89
CA ILE A 676 1.19 29.07 18.00
C ILE A 676 2.71 29.08 18.23
N VAL A 677 3.12 28.66 19.43
CA VAL A 677 4.53 28.67 19.85
C VAL A 677 4.99 27.35 20.49
N ASP A 678 4.05 26.51 20.90
CA ASP A 678 4.27 25.20 21.54
C ASP A 678 3.03 24.30 21.47
N ASP A 679 3.16 23.05 21.95
CA ASP A 679 2.11 22.05 21.94
C ASP A 679 0.81 22.53 22.61
N ALA A 680 0.94 23.29 23.71
CA ALA A 680 -0.20 23.76 24.49
C ALA A 680 -0.98 24.84 23.75
N THR A 681 -0.27 25.78 23.11
CA THR A 681 -0.88 26.84 22.31
C THR A 681 -1.45 26.31 21.00
N LEU A 682 -0.81 25.33 20.35
CA LEU A 682 -1.38 24.64 19.19
C LEU A 682 -2.71 23.98 19.53
N LYS A 683 -2.74 23.18 20.61
CA LYS A 683 -3.97 22.50 21.02
C LYS A 683 -5.12 23.50 21.22
N ASN A 684 -4.87 24.59 21.94
CA ASN A 684 -5.88 25.63 22.17
C ASN A 684 -6.30 26.33 20.89
N ALA A 685 -5.37 26.56 19.95
CA ALA A 685 -5.66 27.19 18.67
C ALA A 685 -6.53 26.31 17.76
N LEU A 686 -6.33 24.99 17.79
CA LEU A 686 -7.13 24.02 17.03
C LEU A 686 -8.55 23.89 17.60
N ASP A 687 -8.69 23.84 18.94
CA ASP A 687 -10.00 23.77 19.60
C ASP A 687 -10.91 24.96 19.27
N LEU A 688 -10.33 26.12 18.90
CA LEU A 688 -11.05 27.37 18.60
C LEU A 688 -11.13 27.69 17.10
N LEU A 689 -10.58 26.85 16.22
CA LEU A 689 -10.37 27.18 14.81
C LEU A 689 -11.67 27.52 14.03
N PRO A 690 -12.78 26.75 14.15
CA PRO A 690 -14.02 27.08 13.43
C PRO A 690 -14.62 28.42 13.87
N ASP A 691 -14.65 28.68 15.19
CA ASP A 691 -15.18 29.91 15.76
C ASP A 691 -14.30 31.12 15.41
N PHE A 692 -12.98 30.92 15.34
CA PHE A 692 -12.02 31.94 14.93
C PHE A 692 -12.25 32.40 13.48
N LEU A 693 -12.48 31.46 12.56
CA LEU A 693 -12.71 31.73 11.14
C LEU A 693 -14.05 32.45 10.91
N LEU A 694 -15.11 32.05 11.62
CA LEU A 694 -16.44 32.69 11.51
C LEU A 694 -16.52 34.07 12.18
N GLY A 695 -15.73 34.29 13.24
CA GLY A 695 -15.83 35.48 14.10
C GLY A 695 -15.09 36.74 13.62
N GLY A 696 -14.29 36.67 12.55
CA GLY A 696 -13.56 37.84 12.01
C GLY A 696 -12.42 38.39 12.90
N GLY A 697 -12.05 37.67 13.96
CA GLY A 697 -10.97 37.98 14.92
C GLY A 697 -11.34 38.97 16.05
N PRO A 698 -10.47 39.19 17.06
CA PRO A 698 -9.66 38.21 17.79
C PRO A 698 -10.47 37.63 18.98
N VAL A 699 -10.51 36.31 19.13
CA VAL A 699 -10.77 35.71 20.45
C VAL A 699 -9.44 35.77 21.20
N VAL A 700 -9.41 36.51 22.31
CA VAL A 700 -8.21 36.59 23.16
C VAL A 700 -7.84 35.19 23.65
N ILE A 701 -6.81 34.58 23.07
CA ILE A 701 -6.13 33.44 23.69
C ILE A 701 -5.35 34.04 24.87
N THR A 702 -5.96 34.04 26.06
CA THR A 702 -5.35 34.58 27.27
C THR A 702 -4.08 33.80 27.62
N GLY A 703 -2.91 34.40 27.38
CA GLY A 703 -1.62 33.83 27.75
C GLY A 703 -0.37 34.66 27.40
N VAL A 704 -0.39 35.56 26.41
CA VAL A 704 0.82 36.29 25.97
C VAL A 704 0.59 37.80 25.97
N GLN A 705 1.56 38.55 26.54
CA GLN A 705 1.58 40.01 26.57
C GLN A 705 1.45 40.64 25.18
N GLN A 706 0.81 41.81 25.14
CA GLN A 706 0.56 42.61 23.93
C GLN A 706 1.81 42.76 23.04
N PRO A 707 1.65 42.77 21.71
CA PRO A 707 2.73 43.19 20.82
C PRO A 707 3.06 44.66 21.08
N LEU A 708 4.35 44.98 21.15
CA LEU A 708 4.83 46.36 21.15
C LEU A 708 4.37 47.07 19.87
N PRO A 709 3.99 48.36 19.95
CA PRO A 709 3.58 49.13 18.78
C PRO A 709 4.72 49.31 17.78
N LEU A 710 4.33 49.33 16.49
CA LEU A 710 5.14 49.48 15.27
C LEU A 710 6.31 50.47 15.36
#